data_AF-A0A6J1Q045-F1
#
_entry.id   AF-A0A6J1Q045-F1
#
_cell.length_a   1.000
_cell.length_b   1.000
_cell.length_c   1.000
_cell.angle_alpha   90.00
_cell.angle_beta   90.00
_cell.angle_gamma   90.00
#
_symmetry.space_group_name_H-M   'P 1'
#
loop_
_entity.id
_entity.type
_entity.pdbx_description
1 polymer ?
#
loop_
_entity_poly.entity_id
_entity_poly.type
_entity_poly.pdbx_seq_one_letter_code
_entity_poly.pdbx_strand_id
1 'polypeptide(L)'
;MYNIYCFAGRKYDKNGNAVEWWTQETINKYEELAQCFVEQYNSYLVPGLKQSKIYVNGRLSLGENIGDSAGLVAAYKAYKNRKARLNEPELRLQGLEDYSDDQLFFMSFTQLFCESAMPQHILQQMMQLDVHPMPETRIRGSYSNFPEFSKVYNCSAEKRMNPEKKALLVAATCSQIAFAAPKSNYDTHRNYKLCTTQNCVNEALRISGYIDRTVDPCDNFYKFACGGWVKNNPANMSYPEISSVLGRSSLTQKTLEKLKEILEDAPKLDDTLSLEKARKLYNMCMDTEELKKIGISALREVVRKNGGWPMTMSPGEWERKEYNRTWQQVSDILQNNVFDNGLYRISITEDNKESDINIIIAIVVPNSYVSRHILIRFEKDSLFLEKKMSYKSYIETVANMFVEDSGAYVEKDAISQEALDVVNFEIELAKVTTEITNLTIDKINNSLTIEELQQAYDAQRPEKSKINWFYRIQRLFAPEGIKINSSEKLIVPKFLTSLVPLLERTPSRTIINYMQWNLIRALLPYTERTEKIAVQLAVDFKNKIPEFSRWKRCLQKDANLHTAISQEYAKRHVQLENKQDISDMITDIANVVRGQIRASTWMDEPTKEASLEKLKSMGKQILLPNWFSNEAIDKYYNGLAVTSEYLQSVINVFRFKFKKILGKLRKPVDNSEKGWLVEPTSVNAYYYPTSNEIVIPAAVTQSPVYDKNRPAFMNYGALGVFVGHEINHGFDNLGRKYDKNGNAVKWWTQETINKYEELVQCFVDQYNSYLVPGLEQSKIYVNGRLSLGENIADSAGLVAAYKAYKNRKARLNEPELRLQGLEDYSDDQLFFMGYTQLFCESATPQQIRQKELLQLDVHPIPEARIRGSYSNFPEFSRAYNCSAGKGMNPEKKCALW
;
A
#
# COMPACT_ATOMS: atom_id res chain seq x y z
N MET A 1 -11.14 12.43 -40.54
CA MET A 1 -9.99 13.30 -40.23
C MET A 1 -8.97 13.12 -41.34
N TYR A 2 -8.80 14.11 -42.21
CA TYR A 2 -7.70 14.12 -43.19
C TYR A 2 -6.45 14.64 -42.47
N ASN A 3 -5.42 13.79 -42.36
CA ASN A 3 -4.11 14.21 -41.87
C ASN A 3 -3.43 15.06 -42.94
N ILE A 4 -3.35 16.38 -42.71
CA ILE A 4 -2.48 17.26 -43.48
C ILE A 4 -1.17 17.39 -42.70
N TYR A 5 -0.17 16.59 -43.08
CA TYR A 5 1.21 16.82 -42.69
C TYR A 5 1.74 18.00 -43.53
N CYS A 6 1.77 19.20 -42.95
CA CYS A 6 2.25 20.43 -43.61
C CYS A 6 3.79 20.61 -43.58
N PHE A 7 4.57 19.54 -43.38
CA PHE A 7 6.03 19.62 -43.28
C PHE A 7 6.68 18.79 -44.38
N ALA A 8 6.75 19.34 -45.59
CA ALA A 8 7.70 18.98 -46.67
C ALA A 8 7.40 19.67 -48.02
N GLY A 9 6.60 20.77 -48.06
CA GLY A 9 6.25 21.39 -49.34
C GLY A 9 5.49 20.47 -50.30
N ARG A 10 4.89 19.37 -49.80
CA ARG A 10 4.07 18.42 -50.57
C ARG A 10 2.63 18.40 -50.07
N LYS A 11 1.68 18.41 -50.99
CA LYS A 11 0.26 18.15 -50.74
C LYS A 11 -0.12 16.82 -51.39
N TYR A 12 -1.09 16.12 -50.84
CA TYR A 12 -1.66 14.98 -51.54
C TYR A 12 -2.67 15.47 -52.58
N ASP A 13 -2.51 15.07 -53.84
CA ASP A 13 -3.51 15.31 -54.86
C ASP A 13 -4.77 14.45 -54.57
N LYS A 14 -5.82 14.66 -55.37
CA LYS A 14 -7.10 13.93 -55.24
C LYS A 14 -6.98 12.40 -55.39
N ASN A 15 -5.83 11.90 -55.85
CA ASN A 15 -5.54 10.49 -56.02
C ASN A 15 -4.62 9.96 -54.90
N GLY A 16 -4.27 10.78 -53.91
CA GLY A 16 -3.38 10.40 -52.83
C GLY A 16 -1.90 10.42 -53.19
N ASN A 17 -1.50 11.06 -54.30
CA ASN A 17 -0.08 11.25 -54.64
C ASN A 17 0.47 12.50 -53.98
N ALA A 18 1.64 12.41 -53.37
CA ALA A 18 2.34 13.59 -52.85
C ALA A 18 2.89 14.42 -54.03
N VAL A 19 2.32 15.60 -54.25
CA VAL A 19 2.76 16.58 -55.26
C VAL A 19 3.33 17.81 -54.58
N GLU A 20 4.41 18.38 -55.13
CA GLU A 20 4.97 19.62 -54.61
C GLU A 20 3.97 20.77 -54.77
N TRP A 21 3.71 21.49 -53.68
CA TRP A 21 2.78 22.63 -53.67
C TRP A 21 3.49 23.95 -53.39
N TRP A 22 4.75 23.90 -52.97
CA TRP A 22 5.60 25.07 -52.84
C TRP A 22 6.30 25.34 -54.17
N THR A 23 6.39 26.63 -54.53
CA THR A 23 7.28 27.06 -55.59
C THR A 23 8.73 26.85 -55.17
N GLN A 24 9.65 26.68 -56.13
CA GLN A 24 11.09 26.58 -55.82
C GLN A 24 11.59 27.78 -55.01
N GLU A 25 11.04 28.97 -55.27
CA GLU A 25 11.32 30.18 -54.48
C GLU A 25 10.87 30.02 -53.00
N THR A 26 9.70 29.44 -52.76
CA THR A 26 9.21 29.15 -51.40
C THR A 26 10.06 28.10 -50.70
N ILE A 27 10.50 27.07 -51.42
CA ILE A 27 11.41 26.04 -50.89
C ILE A 27 12.74 26.67 -50.47
N ASN A 28 13.37 27.43 -51.36
CA ASN A 28 14.65 28.09 -51.08
C ASN A 28 14.55 29.04 -49.87
N LYS A 29 13.45 29.80 -49.78
CA LYS A 29 13.18 30.70 -48.64
C LYS A 29 12.92 29.94 -47.34
N TYR A 30 12.22 28.80 -47.41
CA TYR A 30 12.04 27.94 -46.24
C TYR A 30 13.36 27.34 -45.78
N GLU A 31 14.21 26.87 -46.70
CA GLU A 31 15.52 26.32 -46.39
C GLU A 31 16.44 27.37 -45.76
N GLU A 32 16.42 28.61 -46.25
CA GLU A 32 17.14 29.74 -45.65
C GLU A 32 16.70 29.99 -44.20
N LEU A 33 15.38 30.03 -43.96
CA LEU A 33 14.83 30.23 -42.61
C LEU A 33 15.10 29.04 -41.68
N ALA A 34 14.99 27.81 -42.20
CA ALA A 34 15.28 26.59 -41.47
C ALA A 34 16.77 26.51 -41.09
N GLN A 35 17.66 26.95 -41.99
CA GLN A 35 19.08 27.04 -41.72
C GLN A 35 19.38 28.03 -40.58
N CYS A 36 18.63 29.13 -40.48
CA CYS A 36 18.74 30.05 -39.35
C CYS A 36 18.39 29.38 -37.99
N PHE A 37 17.39 28.50 -37.96
CA PHE A 37 17.08 27.68 -36.77
C PHE A 37 18.21 26.69 -36.45
N VAL A 38 18.75 26.01 -37.45
CA VAL A 38 19.87 25.07 -37.27
C VAL A 38 21.07 25.80 -36.66
N GLU A 39 21.46 26.94 -37.21
CA GLU A 39 22.60 27.74 -36.72
C GLU A 39 22.39 28.27 -35.30
N GLN A 40 21.17 28.76 -35.01
CA GLN A 40 20.84 29.25 -33.69
C GLN A 40 20.93 28.14 -32.65
N TYR A 41 20.32 26.98 -32.88
CA TYR A 41 20.34 25.89 -31.91
C TYR A 41 21.72 25.24 -31.79
N ASN A 42 22.50 25.17 -32.88
CA ASN A 42 23.91 24.76 -32.83
C ASN A 42 24.78 25.67 -31.93
N SER A 43 24.33 26.89 -31.63
CA SER A 43 25.03 27.79 -30.71
C SER A 43 24.74 27.52 -29.21
N TYR A 44 23.76 26.67 -28.90
CA TYR A 44 23.33 26.44 -27.52
C TYR A 44 24.13 25.31 -26.85
N LEU A 45 24.83 25.65 -25.76
CA LEU A 45 25.48 24.68 -24.88
C LEU A 45 24.47 23.90 -24.05
N VAL A 46 24.69 22.59 -23.91
CA VAL A 46 23.85 21.74 -23.08
C VAL A 46 24.15 21.96 -21.59
N PRO A 47 23.16 22.33 -20.75
CA PRO A 47 23.41 22.82 -19.38
C PRO A 47 24.18 21.85 -18.46
N GLY A 48 23.90 20.56 -18.55
CA GLY A 48 24.60 19.50 -17.78
C GLY A 48 25.93 19.03 -18.37
N LEU A 49 26.34 19.58 -19.51
CA LEU A 49 27.56 19.22 -20.25
C LEU A 49 28.43 20.44 -20.58
N LYS A 50 28.25 21.56 -19.87
CA LYS A 50 28.98 22.81 -20.12
C LYS A 50 30.51 22.63 -20.06
N GLN A 51 31.00 21.79 -19.15
CA GLN A 51 32.44 21.49 -19.03
C GLN A 51 32.99 20.72 -20.24
N SER A 52 32.15 19.93 -20.91
CA SER A 52 32.51 19.14 -22.10
C SER A 52 32.33 19.90 -23.42
N LYS A 53 31.86 21.15 -23.39
CA LYS A 53 31.59 22.00 -24.58
C LYS A 53 30.70 21.32 -25.63
N ILE A 54 29.68 20.59 -25.19
CA ILE A 54 28.75 19.90 -26.08
C ILE A 54 27.57 20.83 -26.41
N TYR A 55 27.25 20.95 -27.70
CA TYR A 55 26.21 21.83 -28.25
C TYR A 55 25.00 21.03 -28.75
N VAL A 56 23.82 21.65 -28.76
CA VAL A 56 22.60 21.05 -29.33
C VAL A 56 22.77 20.81 -30.82
N ASN A 57 22.30 19.66 -31.32
CA ASN A 57 22.25 19.38 -32.75
C ASN A 57 20.99 20.03 -33.36
N GLY A 58 21.14 21.24 -33.88
CA GLY A 58 20.05 22.04 -34.46
C GLY A 58 19.44 21.41 -35.70
N ARG A 59 20.18 20.57 -36.44
CA ARG A 59 19.66 19.87 -37.63
C ARG A 59 18.79 18.66 -37.25
N LEU A 60 19.21 17.90 -36.24
CA LEU A 60 18.41 16.79 -35.69
C LEU A 60 17.11 17.30 -35.07
N SER A 61 17.16 18.45 -34.38
CA SER A 61 16.01 19.01 -33.66
C SER A 61 15.16 20.01 -34.46
N LEU A 62 15.46 20.21 -35.74
CA LEU A 62 14.88 21.28 -36.56
C LEU A 62 13.35 21.26 -36.59
N GLY A 63 12.74 20.08 -36.73
CA GLY A 63 11.28 19.94 -36.80
C GLY A 63 10.59 20.41 -35.51
N GLU A 64 11.09 19.96 -34.37
CA GLU A 64 10.57 20.33 -33.05
C GLU A 64 10.83 21.80 -32.72
N ASN A 65 11.99 22.35 -33.09
CA ASN A 65 12.32 23.76 -32.88
C ASN A 65 11.34 24.70 -33.62
N ILE A 66 11.01 24.35 -34.86
CA ILE A 66 10.02 25.06 -35.66
C ILE A 66 8.62 24.84 -35.07
N GLY A 67 8.29 23.61 -34.66
CA GLY A 67 7.00 23.25 -34.07
C GLY A 67 6.70 24.02 -32.78
N ASP A 68 7.63 24.02 -31.83
CA ASP A 68 7.50 24.75 -30.57
C ASP A 68 7.36 26.26 -30.80
N SER A 69 8.21 26.83 -31.66
CA SER A 69 8.20 28.27 -31.95
C SER A 69 6.91 28.70 -32.67
N ALA A 70 6.49 27.95 -33.69
CA ALA A 70 5.27 28.23 -34.45
C ALA A 70 4.01 28.02 -33.59
N GLY A 71 4.00 26.95 -32.78
CA GLY A 71 2.93 26.63 -31.85
C GLY A 71 2.74 27.72 -30.81
N LEU A 72 3.83 28.21 -30.21
CA LEU A 72 3.80 29.31 -29.25
C LEU A 72 3.22 30.60 -29.86
N VAL A 73 3.67 30.98 -31.07
CA VAL A 73 3.17 32.16 -31.77
C VAL A 73 1.68 32.02 -32.09
N ALA A 74 1.25 30.85 -32.58
CA ALA A 74 -0.15 30.59 -32.90
C ALA A 74 -1.03 30.62 -31.65
N ALA A 75 -0.58 29.99 -30.56
CA ALA A 75 -1.29 29.97 -29.29
C ALA A 75 -1.42 31.38 -28.69
N TYR A 76 -0.35 32.18 -28.71
CA TYR A 76 -0.40 33.56 -28.20
C TYR A 76 -1.34 34.44 -29.01
N LYS A 77 -1.31 34.34 -30.35
CA LYS A 77 -2.26 35.05 -31.22
C LYS A 77 -3.71 34.63 -30.95
N ALA A 78 -3.97 33.33 -30.80
CA ALA A 78 -5.29 32.82 -30.47
C ALA A 78 -5.78 33.33 -29.11
N TYR A 79 -4.90 33.35 -28.10
CA TYR A 79 -5.14 33.91 -26.78
C TYR A 79 -5.51 35.40 -26.87
N LYS A 80 -4.70 36.23 -27.53
CA LYS A 80 -4.98 37.68 -27.67
C LYS A 80 -6.27 37.95 -28.43
N ASN A 81 -6.53 37.21 -29.51
CA ASN A 81 -7.77 37.33 -30.29
C ASN A 81 -9.01 36.97 -29.45
N ARG A 82 -8.93 35.90 -28.64
CA ARG A 82 -10.00 35.52 -27.72
C ARG A 82 -10.22 36.60 -26.67
N LYS A 83 -9.16 37.06 -26.01
CA LYS A 83 -9.22 38.08 -24.95
C LYS A 83 -9.86 39.37 -25.47
N ALA A 84 -9.46 39.81 -26.67
CA ALA A 84 -10.05 40.97 -27.35
C ALA A 84 -11.54 40.74 -27.71
N ARG A 85 -11.88 39.56 -28.24
CA ARG A 85 -13.26 39.21 -28.63
C ARG A 85 -14.22 39.14 -27.42
N LEU A 86 -13.73 38.68 -26.27
CA LEU A 86 -14.54 38.46 -25.08
C LEU A 86 -14.47 39.60 -24.06
N ASN A 87 -13.65 40.63 -24.32
CA ASN A 87 -13.41 41.74 -23.40
C ASN A 87 -13.03 41.27 -21.99
N GLU A 88 -12.23 40.20 -21.91
CA GLU A 88 -11.84 39.57 -20.64
C GLU A 88 -10.92 40.54 -19.84
N PRO A 89 -11.26 40.86 -18.58
CA PRO A 89 -10.42 41.69 -17.72
C PRO A 89 -9.11 40.97 -17.38
N GLU A 90 -8.10 41.72 -16.95
CA GLU A 90 -6.84 41.13 -16.48
C GLU A 90 -7.07 40.35 -15.17
N LEU A 91 -6.59 39.11 -15.12
CA LEU A 91 -6.77 38.22 -13.99
C LEU A 91 -5.61 38.39 -13.02
N ARG A 92 -5.90 38.80 -11.78
CA ARG A 92 -4.92 38.81 -10.70
C ARG A 92 -5.04 37.51 -9.92
N LEU A 93 -4.21 36.53 -10.28
CA LEU A 93 -4.14 35.26 -9.56
C LEU A 93 -3.57 35.50 -8.16
N GLN A 94 -4.23 34.93 -7.15
CA GLN A 94 -3.82 35.09 -5.76
C GLN A 94 -2.40 34.54 -5.54
N GLY A 95 -1.51 35.34 -4.97
CA GLY A 95 -0.08 35.04 -4.79
C GLY A 95 0.81 35.28 -6.02
N LEU A 96 0.24 35.73 -7.14
CA LEU A 96 0.93 36.10 -8.38
C LEU A 96 0.42 37.44 -8.94
N GLU A 97 -0.10 38.30 -8.06
CA GLU A 97 -0.74 39.56 -8.44
C GLU A 97 0.20 40.53 -9.15
N ASP A 98 1.51 40.38 -8.96
CA ASP A 98 2.56 41.18 -9.60
C ASP A 98 2.77 40.85 -11.09
N TYR A 99 2.22 39.74 -11.58
CA TYR A 99 2.38 39.30 -12.97
C TYR A 99 1.15 39.64 -13.82
N SER A 100 1.37 40.09 -15.06
CA SER A 100 0.30 40.29 -16.04
C SER A 100 -0.16 38.97 -16.67
N ASP A 101 -1.37 38.93 -17.23
CA ASP A 101 -1.84 37.73 -17.95
C ASP A 101 -0.90 37.33 -19.11
N ASP A 102 -0.27 38.32 -19.75
CA ASP A 102 0.69 38.10 -20.82
C ASP A 102 1.98 37.44 -20.27
N GLN A 103 2.44 37.85 -19.08
CA GLN A 103 3.55 37.19 -18.39
C GLN A 103 3.17 35.77 -17.95
N LEU A 104 1.97 35.60 -17.39
CA LEU A 104 1.47 34.29 -16.98
C LEU A 104 1.32 33.32 -18.15
N PHE A 105 0.90 33.80 -19.33
CA PHE A 105 0.88 33.01 -20.56
C PHE A 105 2.26 32.42 -20.86
N PHE A 106 3.31 33.25 -20.87
CA PHE A 106 4.66 32.75 -21.10
C PHE A 106 5.17 31.88 -19.93
N MET A 107 4.85 32.19 -18.68
CA MET A 107 5.23 31.30 -17.56
C MET A 107 4.60 29.91 -17.71
N SER A 108 3.34 29.82 -18.15
CA SER A 108 2.65 28.54 -18.35
C SER A 108 3.33 27.66 -19.40
N PHE A 109 3.79 28.24 -20.51
CA PHE A 109 4.55 27.47 -21.50
C PHE A 109 5.90 27.01 -20.94
N THR A 110 6.59 27.84 -20.14
CA THR A 110 7.85 27.46 -19.50
C THR A 110 7.70 26.32 -18.48
N GLN A 111 6.64 26.33 -17.68
CA GLN A 111 6.42 25.33 -16.62
C GLN A 111 6.24 23.90 -17.15
N LEU A 112 5.78 23.74 -18.40
CA LEU A 112 5.69 22.43 -19.07
C LEU A 112 7.05 21.73 -19.19
N PHE A 113 8.14 22.49 -19.07
CA PHE A 113 9.51 22.05 -19.36
C PHE A 113 10.42 22.15 -18.12
N CYS A 114 9.84 22.25 -16.91
CA CYS A 114 10.61 22.22 -15.66
C CYS A 114 10.94 20.78 -15.25
N GLU A 115 12.23 20.42 -15.28
CA GLU A 115 12.72 19.06 -14.92
C GLU A 115 13.89 19.12 -13.93
N SER A 116 14.12 18.03 -13.19
CA SER A 116 15.29 17.84 -12.33
C SER A 116 16.54 17.49 -13.14
N ALA A 117 17.73 17.77 -12.60
CA ALA A 117 18.98 17.57 -13.35
C ALA A 117 19.23 16.09 -13.66
N MET A 118 19.38 15.74 -14.94
CA MET A 118 19.67 14.38 -15.38
C MET A 118 21.16 14.01 -15.23
N PRO A 119 21.48 12.73 -14.93
CA PRO A 119 22.86 12.24 -14.92
C PRO A 119 23.57 12.41 -16.28
N GLN A 120 24.86 12.75 -16.24
CA GLN A 120 25.65 13.13 -17.42
C GLN A 120 25.69 12.08 -18.55
N HIS A 121 25.70 10.79 -18.21
CA HIS A 121 25.74 9.71 -19.19
C HIS A 121 24.41 9.53 -19.95
N ILE A 122 23.27 9.77 -19.28
CA ILE A 122 21.94 9.75 -19.92
C ILE A 122 21.82 10.94 -20.88
N LEU A 123 22.29 12.12 -20.46
CA LEU A 123 22.30 13.32 -21.31
C LEU A 123 23.09 13.09 -22.61
N GLN A 124 24.24 12.41 -22.56
CA GLN A 124 25.04 12.12 -23.75
C GLN A 124 24.35 11.15 -24.73
N GLN A 125 23.62 10.15 -24.22
CA GLN A 125 22.87 9.22 -25.06
C GLN A 125 21.64 9.88 -25.71
N MET A 126 20.89 10.68 -24.95
CA MET A 126 19.72 11.39 -25.47
C MET A 126 20.08 12.32 -26.64
N MET A 127 21.22 13.02 -26.55
CA MET A 127 21.65 13.95 -27.60
C MET A 127 21.92 13.33 -28.98
N GLN A 128 22.12 12.01 -29.06
CA GLN A 128 22.39 11.33 -30.33
C GLN A 128 21.14 10.79 -31.01
N LEU A 129 20.05 10.61 -30.26
CA LEU A 129 18.88 9.86 -30.72
C LEU A 129 17.57 10.65 -30.57
N ASP A 130 17.51 11.59 -29.65
CA ASP A 130 16.31 12.39 -29.40
C ASP A 130 16.27 13.60 -30.34
N VAL A 131 15.13 13.75 -31.01
CA VAL A 131 14.84 14.89 -31.88
C VAL A 131 14.38 16.11 -31.08
N HIS A 132 14.04 15.96 -29.80
CA HIS A 132 13.66 17.07 -28.94
C HIS A 132 14.91 17.72 -28.32
N PRO A 133 15.05 19.05 -28.38
CA PRO A 133 16.07 19.74 -27.61
C PRO A 133 15.81 19.59 -26.11
N MET A 134 16.84 19.84 -25.32
CA MET A 134 16.71 19.91 -23.87
C MET A 134 15.68 21.00 -23.46
N PRO A 135 14.91 20.79 -22.37
CA PRO A 135 13.83 21.69 -21.94
C PRO A 135 14.24 23.18 -21.88
N GLU A 136 15.40 23.51 -21.28
CA GLU A 136 15.91 24.90 -21.22
C GLU A 136 16.12 25.49 -22.64
N THR A 137 16.64 24.69 -23.57
CA THR A 137 16.92 25.13 -24.94
C THR A 137 15.66 25.26 -25.79
N ARG A 138 14.62 24.46 -25.52
CA ARG A 138 13.29 24.59 -26.15
C ARG A 138 12.65 25.94 -25.82
N ILE A 139 12.69 26.31 -24.53
CA ILE A 139 12.19 27.60 -24.05
C ILE A 139 13.02 28.75 -24.58
N ARG A 140 14.36 28.66 -24.45
CA ARG A 140 15.25 29.71 -24.91
C ARG A 140 15.08 30.00 -26.40
N GLY A 141 15.08 28.97 -27.24
CA GLY A 141 14.91 29.12 -28.69
C GLY A 141 13.57 29.76 -29.04
N SER A 142 12.48 29.18 -28.56
CA SER A 142 11.11 29.66 -28.83
C SER A 142 10.89 31.12 -28.42
N TYR A 143 11.36 31.52 -27.23
CA TYR A 143 11.18 32.90 -26.75
C TYR A 143 12.12 33.90 -27.40
N SER A 144 13.36 33.51 -27.66
CA SER A 144 14.32 34.37 -28.35
C SER A 144 13.87 34.74 -29.77
N ASN A 145 13.09 33.86 -30.40
CA ASN A 145 12.52 34.06 -31.73
C ASN A 145 11.15 34.73 -31.73
N PHE A 146 10.58 35.04 -30.57
CA PHE A 146 9.26 35.65 -30.45
C PHE A 146 9.34 37.05 -29.80
N PRO A 147 9.32 38.14 -30.60
CA PRO A 147 9.51 39.50 -30.09
C PRO A 147 8.54 39.91 -28.97
N GLU A 148 7.31 39.39 -28.97
CA GLU A 148 6.28 39.65 -27.99
C GLU A 148 6.72 39.25 -26.58
N PHE A 149 7.46 38.15 -26.42
CA PHE A 149 8.05 37.76 -25.13
C PHE A 149 8.97 38.87 -24.60
N SER A 150 9.89 39.35 -25.45
CA SER A 150 10.84 40.40 -25.05
C SER A 150 10.17 41.72 -24.69
N LYS A 151 9.01 42.03 -25.29
CA LYS A 151 8.19 43.21 -24.95
C LYS A 151 7.50 43.03 -23.60
N VAL A 152 6.90 41.87 -23.36
CA VAL A 152 6.15 41.58 -22.13
C VAL A 152 7.06 41.56 -20.89
N TYR A 153 8.32 41.16 -21.04
CA TYR A 153 9.30 41.12 -19.96
C TYR A 153 10.33 42.26 -19.97
N ASN A 154 10.19 43.24 -20.87
CA ASN A 154 11.16 44.34 -21.03
C ASN A 154 12.63 43.86 -21.15
N CYS A 155 12.86 42.79 -21.92
CA CYS A 155 14.18 42.21 -22.11
C CYS A 155 15.08 43.16 -22.92
N SER A 156 16.21 43.61 -22.37
CA SER A 156 17.21 44.41 -23.10
C SER A 156 17.75 43.67 -24.34
N ALA A 157 18.13 44.42 -25.38
CA ALA A 157 18.79 43.88 -26.57
C ALA A 157 20.08 43.12 -26.19
N GLU A 158 20.43 42.11 -26.99
CA GLU A 158 21.62 41.26 -26.84
C GLU A 158 21.63 40.35 -25.59
N LYS A 159 20.55 40.34 -24.79
CA LYS A 159 20.37 39.34 -23.72
C LYS A 159 19.97 37.99 -24.31
N ARG A 160 20.20 36.91 -23.54
CA ARG A 160 19.95 35.52 -23.97
C ARG A 160 18.56 35.26 -24.54
N MET A 161 17.55 36.02 -24.10
CA MET A 161 16.15 35.92 -24.50
C MET A 161 15.71 37.03 -25.49
N ASN A 162 16.62 37.87 -25.94
CA ASN A 162 16.40 38.91 -26.95
C ASN A 162 17.71 39.14 -27.78
N PRO A 163 18.20 38.11 -28.49
CA PRO A 163 19.41 38.22 -29.30
C PRO A 163 19.20 39.12 -30.53
N GLU A 164 20.30 39.65 -31.07
CA GLU A 164 20.31 40.50 -32.27
C GLU A 164 19.86 39.72 -33.53
N LYS A 165 20.37 38.48 -33.69
CA LYS A 165 19.92 37.54 -34.73
C LYS A 165 18.78 36.67 -34.20
N LYS A 166 17.58 36.84 -34.77
CA LYS A 166 16.38 36.06 -34.45
C LYS A 166 15.98 35.21 -35.65
N ALA A 167 15.70 33.93 -35.44
CA ALA A 167 15.10 33.08 -36.46
C ALA A 167 13.59 33.36 -36.51
N LEU A 168 13.21 34.44 -37.19
CA LEU A 168 11.81 34.86 -37.28
C LEU A 168 11.06 33.99 -38.28
N LEU A 169 10.00 33.30 -37.81
CA LEU A 169 9.08 32.63 -38.72
C LEU A 169 8.18 33.66 -39.40
N VAL A 170 8.23 33.75 -40.74
CA VAL A 170 7.12 34.32 -41.50
C VAL A 170 6.01 33.27 -41.51
N ALA A 171 5.09 33.35 -40.55
CA ALA A 171 3.88 32.54 -40.55
C ALA A 171 3.01 32.94 -41.76
N ALA A 172 3.25 32.32 -42.91
CA ALA A 172 2.38 32.41 -44.07
C ALA A 172 1.06 31.71 -43.76
N THR A 173 0.01 32.52 -43.70
CA THR A 173 -1.43 32.22 -43.82
C THR A 173 -1.81 30.75 -44.04
N CYS A 174 -2.16 30.07 -42.95
CA CYS A 174 -3.03 28.89 -42.99
C CYS A 174 -4.13 28.99 -41.91
N SER A 175 -4.59 30.20 -41.63
CA SER A 175 -5.61 30.50 -40.61
C SER A 175 -6.95 30.86 -41.26
N GLN A 176 -7.58 29.90 -41.94
CA GLN A 176 -9.01 29.94 -42.21
C GLN A 176 -9.61 28.53 -42.07
N ILE A 177 -9.61 28.00 -40.85
CA ILE A 177 -10.62 27.02 -40.43
C ILE A 177 -11.12 27.50 -39.07
N ALA A 178 -12.23 28.22 -39.10
CA ALA A 178 -12.95 28.64 -37.91
C ALA A 178 -13.65 27.42 -37.30
N PHE A 179 -13.14 26.91 -36.18
CA PHE A 179 -13.93 26.05 -35.31
C PHE A 179 -14.84 26.93 -34.47
N ALA A 180 -16.14 26.93 -34.81
CA ALA A 180 -17.16 27.49 -33.95
C ALA A 180 -17.29 26.62 -32.69
N ALA A 181 -16.80 27.12 -31.55
CA ALA A 181 -17.13 26.55 -30.25
C ALA A 181 -18.52 27.07 -29.82
N PRO A 182 -19.39 26.23 -29.25
CA PRO A 182 -20.66 26.69 -28.71
C PRO A 182 -20.41 27.65 -27.54
N LYS A 183 -21.14 28.77 -27.52
CA LYS A 183 -21.18 29.69 -26.38
C LYS A 183 -21.88 28.97 -25.21
N SER A 184 -21.20 28.77 -24.09
CA SER A 184 -21.88 28.52 -22.82
C SER A 184 -22.41 29.85 -22.29
N ASN A 185 -23.73 29.97 -22.17
CA ASN A 185 -24.35 31.04 -21.39
C ASN A 185 -23.93 30.85 -19.93
N TYR A 186 -23.28 31.85 -19.35
CA TYR A 186 -23.17 31.95 -17.90
C TYR A 186 -24.54 32.37 -17.36
N ASP A 187 -25.24 31.40 -16.76
CA ASP A 187 -26.46 31.64 -16.01
C ASP A 187 -26.11 32.31 -14.67
N THR A 188 -26.77 33.44 -14.39
CA THR A 188 -26.54 34.33 -13.25
C THR A 188 -27.37 33.96 -12.00
N HIS A 189 -27.93 32.75 -11.95
CA HIS A 189 -28.56 32.21 -10.74
C HIS A 189 -27.88 30.92 -10.27
N ARG A 190 -26.69 31.05 -9.64
CA ARG A 190 -25.99 29.90 -9.05
C ARG A 190 -26.68 29.49 -7.74
N ASN A 191 -27.37 28.35 -7.73
CA ASN A 191 -27.95 27.72 -6.53
C ASN A 191 -26.89 27.03 -5.64
N TYR A 192 -25.63 27.46 -5.68
CA TYR A 192 -24.52 26.86 -4.93
C TYR A 192 -23.54 27.92 -4.43
N LYS A 193 -22.82 27.60 -3.35
CA LYS A 193 -21.72 28.40 -2.81
C LYS A 193 -20.38 27.83 -3.30
N LEU A 194 -19.49 28.71 -3.77
CA LEU A 194 -18.15 28.32 -4.19
C LEU A 194 -17.21 28.27 -2.97
N CYS A 195 -16.43 27.20 -2.83
CA CYS A 195 -15.35 27.13 -1.85
C CYS A 195 -14.03 27.56 -2.49
N THR A 196 -13.45 28.63 -1.95
CA THR A 196 -12.22 29.27 -2.45
C THR A 196 -11.10 29.30 -1.40
N THR A 197 -11.24 28.56 -0.29
CA THR A 197 -10.15 28.43 0.68
C THR A 197 -8.97 27.70 0.06
N GLN A 198 -7.74 27.93 0.56
CA GLN A 198 -6.55 27.26 0.04
C GLN A 198 -6.68 25.73 0.04
N ASN A 199 -7.30 25.15 1.08
CA ASN A 199 -7.56 23.72 1.14
C ASN A 199 -8.54 23.25 0.05
N CYS A 200 -9.59 24.02 -0.23
CA CYS A 200 -10.50 23.72 -1.35
C CYS A 200 -9.80 23.81 -2.71
N VAL A 201 -8.95 24.80 -2.91
CA VAL A 201 -8.16 24.95 -4.15
C VAL A 201 -7.20 23.79 -4.32
N ASN A 202 -6.47 23.41 -3.26
CA ASN A 202 -5.54 22.28 -3.29
C ASN A 202 -6.25 20.96 -3.62
N GLU A 203 -7.41 20.71 -3.01
CA GLU A 203 -8.22 19.52 -3.32
C GLU A 203 -8.78 19.57 -4.74
N ALA A 204 -9.22 20.74 -5.23
CA ALA A 204 -9.70 20.87 -6.60
C ALA A 204 -8.60 20.57 -7.63
N LEU A 205 -7.39 21.08 -7.40
CA LEU A 205 -6.22 20.79 -8.23
C LEU A 205 -5.88 19.30 -8.22
N ARG A 206 -5.86 18.68 -7.02
CA ARG A 206 -5.62 17.24 -6.87
C ARG A 206 -6.67 16.42 -7.62
N ILE A 207 -7.95 16.70 -7.39
CA ILE A 207 -9.07 15.98 -8.02
C ILE A 207 -9.01 16.15 -9.54
N SER A 208 -8.85 17.39 -10.03
CA SER A 208 -8.80 17.66 -11.46
C SER A 208 -7.60 17.01 -12.15
N GLY A 209 -6.46 16.86 -11.49
CA GLY A 209 -5.28 16.19 -12.04
C GLY A 209 -5.43 14.67 -12.20
N TYR A 210 -6.41 14.07 -11.51
CA TYR A 210 -6.63 12.63 -11.49
C TYR A 210 -7.69 12.17 -12.50
N ILE A 211 -8.65 13.05 -12.84
CA ILE A 211 -9.79 12.73 -13.70
C ILE A 211 -9.35 12.52 -15.16
N ASP A 212 -9.84 11.44 -15.77
CA ASP A 212 -9.80 11.20 -17.22
C ASP A 212 -11.18 11.47 -17.86
N ARG A 213 -11.37 12.70 -18.35
CA ARG A 213 -12.67 13.14 -18.91
C ARG A 213 -13.05 12.44 -20.23
N THR A 214 -12.18 11.60 -20.80
CA THR A 214 -12.51 10.80 -21.99
C THR A 214 -13.28 9.53 -21.67
N VAL A 215 -13.39 9.15 -20.39
CA VAL A 215 -14.12 7.96 -19.94
C VAL A 215 -15.46 8.38 -19.37
N ASP A 216 -16.54 7.72 -19.78
CA ASP A 216 -17.86 7.94 -19.17
C ASP A 216 -17.87 7.37 -17.73
N PRO A 217 -18.21 8.16 -16.70
CA PRO A 217 -18.30 7.69 -15.32
C PRO A 217 -19.29 6.52 -15.13
N CYS A 218 -20.28 6.39 -16.02
CA CYS A 218 -21.26 5.31 -16.01
C CYS A 218 -20.77 4.03 -16.69
N ASP A 219 -19.72 4.08 -17.50
CA ASP A 219 -19.08 2.91 -18.07
C ASP A 219 -18.00 2.34 -17.14
N ASN A 220 -17.11 3.21 -16.65
CA ASN A 220 -16.07 2.82 -15.70
C ASN A 220 -15.66 4.00 -14.81
N PHE A 221 -16.25 4.07 -13.62
CA PHE A 221 -16.01 5.18 -12.71
C PHE A 221 -14.57 5.24 -12.19
N TYR A 222 -13.92 4.10 -11.96
CA TYR A 222 -12.53 4.06 -11.52
C TYR A 222 -11.62 4.70 -12.57
N LYS A 223 -11.75 4.33 -13.84
CA LYS A 223 -10.97 4.93 -14.94
C LYS A 223 -11.30 6.40 -15.14
N PHE A 224 -12.56 6.81 -15.01
CA PHE A 224 -12.93 8.23 -15.03
C PHE A 224 -12.24 9.02 -13.90
N ALA A 225 -12.29 8.53 -12.66
CA ALA A 225 -11.79 9.28 -11.51
C ALA A 225 -10.26 9.17 -11.30
N CYS A 226 -9.62 8.10 -11.77
CA CYS A 226 -8.20 7.81 -11.58
C CYS A 226 -7.35 7.81 -12.86
N GLY A 227 -7.94 7.78 -14.05
CA GLY A 227 -7.22 7.54 -15.29
C GLY A 227 -6.14 8.59 -15.60
N GLY A 228 -6.38 9.85 -15.25
CA GLY A 228 -5.38 10.92 -15.35
C GLY A 228 -4.19 10.67 -14.42
N TRP A 229 -4.45 10.23 -13.19
CA TRP A 229 -3.39 9.89 -12.24
C TRP A 229 -2.55 8.70 -12.72
N VAL A 230 -3.20 7.64 -13.20
CA VAL A 230 -2.53 6.44 -13.71
C VAL A 230 -1.64 6.78 -14.92
N LYS A 231 -2.12 7.63 -15.84
CA LYS A 231 -1.33 8.12 -16.99
C LYS A 231 -0.08 8.89 -16.54
N ASN A 232 -0.20 9.70 -15.48
CA ASN A 232 0.90 10.52 -14.97
C ASN A 232 1.85 9.76 -14.02
N ASN A 233 1.44 8.59 -13.52
CA ASN A 233 2.22 7.77 -12.59
C ASN A 233 2.33 6.32 -13.09
N PRO A 234 2.97 6.08 -14.25
CA PRO A 234 3.08 4.74 -14.81
C PRO A 234 4.00 3.86 -13.95
N ALA A 235 3.50 2.67 -13.56
CA ALA A 235 4.33 1.64 -12.98
C ALA A 235 5.38 1.14 -13.99
N ASN A 236 6.54 0.71 -13.49
CA ASN A 236 7.63 0.21 -14.30
C ASN A 236 8.41 -0.90 -13.55
N MET A 237 9.48 -1.43 -14.14
CA MET A 237 10.24 -2.53 -13.51
C MET A 237 10.86 -2.17 -12.15
N SER A 238 11.20 -0.90 -11.91
CA SER A 238 11.77 -0.44 -10.63
C SER A 238 10.68 -0.18 -9.58
N TYR A 239 9.51 0.29 -10.02
CA TYR A 239 8.33 0.55 -9.21
C TYR A 239 7.13 -0.17 -9.83
N PRO A 240 7.01 -1.49 -9.63
CA PRO A 240 6.04 -2.33 -10.32
C PRO A 240 4.60 -2.11 -9.87
N GLU A 241 4.40 -1.34 -8.79
CA GLU A 241 3.11 -0.89 -8.29
C GLU A 241 3.32 0.42 -7.51
N ILE A 242 2.45 1.40 -7.78
CA ILE A 242 2.44 2.73 -7.18
C ILE A 242 0.99 3.08 -6.89
N SER A 243 0.75 3.67 -5.73
CA SER A 243 -0.59 4.07 -5.31
C SER A 243 -0.64 5.53 -4.87
N SER A 244 -1.82 6.12 -5.01
CA SER A 244 -2.06 7.54 -4.71
C SER A 244 -2.02 7.84 -3.22
N VAL A 245 -2.84 7.15 -2.39
CA VAL A 245 -3.02 7.48 -0.96
C VAL A 245 -2.96 6.27 -0.03
N LEU A 246 -3.48 5.10 -0.40
CA LEU A 246 -3.37 3.86 0.40
C LEU A 246 -2.27 2.91 -0.12
N GLY A 247 -1.75 1.99 0.70
CA GLY A 247 -0.67 1.09 0.29
C GLY A 247 0.74 1.73 0.35
N ARG A 248 1.62 1.47 -0.63
CA ARG A 248 2.90 2.20 -0.80
C ARG A 248 2.66 3.56 -1.47
N SER A 249 1.90 4.38 -0.78
CA SER A 249 1.41 5.66 -1.28
C SER A 249 2.32 6.83 -0.96
N SER A 250 1.97 7.98 -1.54
CA SER A 250 2.50 9.27 -1.12
C SER A 250 2.34 9.53 0.39
N LEU A 251 1.26 9.03 1.02
CA LEU A 251 0.98 9.23 2.44
C LEU A 251 1.84 8.34 3.35
N THR A 252 2.01 7.07 2.97
CA THR A 252 2.95 6.16 3.65
C THR A 252 4.37 6.71 3.51
N GLN A 253 4.76 7.17 2.32
CA GLN A 253 6.07 7.77 2.07
C GLN A 253 6.31 9.02 2.95
N LYS A 254 5.36 9.95 2.97
CA LYS A 254 5.39 11.15 3.81
C LYS A 254 5.51 10.82 5.30
N THR A 255 4.83 9.76 5.75
CA THR A 255 4.94 9.30 7.13
C THR A 255 6.33 8.73 7.40
N LEU A 256 6.86 7.87 6.52
CA LEU A 256 8.21 7.30 6.65
C LEU A 256 9.30 8.38 6.66
N GLU A 257 9.15 9.46 5.87
CA GLU A 257 10.08 10.59 5.87
C GLU A 257 10.10 11.32 7.21
N LYS A 258 8.93 11.60 7.81
CA LYS A 258 8.85 12.17 9.16
C LYS A 258 9.49 11.26 10.22
N LEU A 259 9.29 9.94 10.11
CA LEU A 259 9.92 8.98 11.01
C LEU A 259 11.45 8.94 10.84
N LYS A 260 11.94 9.08 9.60
CA LYS A 260 13.37 9.22 9.32
C LYS A 260 13.92 10.49 9.96
N GLU A 261 13.25 11.63 9.81
CA GLU A 261 13.65 12.89 10.45
C GLU A 261 13.74 12.74 11.97
N ILE A 262 12.75 12.10 12.61
CA ILE A 262 12.76 11.83 14.05
C ILE A 262 14.00 11.02 14.49
N LEU A 263 14.39 10.03 13.70
CA LEU A 263 15.52 9.15 14.00
C LEU A 263 16.89 9.79 13.71
N GLU A 264 16.96 10.69 12.72
CA GLU A 264 18.20 11.36 12.28
C GLU A 264 18.44 12.72 12.95
N ASP A 265 17.42 13.30 13.58
CA ASP A 265 17.54 14.49 14.41
C ASP A 265 18.55 14.31 15.55
N ALA A 266 19.23 15.41 15.89
CA ALA A 266 20.06 15.47 17.08
C ALA A 266 19.23 15.18 18.35
N PRO A 267 19.79 14.44 19.33
CA PRO A 267 19.11 14.20 20.59
C PRO A 267 18.67 15.50 21.27
N LYS A 268 17.44 15.50 21.78
CA LYS A 268 16.81 16.61 22.51
C LYS A 268 16.71 16.27 23.99
N LEU A 269 16.66 17.30 24.83
CA LEU A 269 16.62 17.15 26.30
C LEU A 269 15.37 16.39 26.80
N ASP A 270 14.29 16.43 26.04
CA ASP A 270 13.00 15.81 26.35
C ASP A 270 12.73 14.52 25.54
N ASP A 271 13.76 13.97 24.89
CA ASP A 271 13.70 12.67 24.23
C ASP A 271 13.60 11.56 25.29
N THR A 272 12.82 10.51 24.97
CA THR A 272 12.69 9.32 25.83
C THR A 272 13.91 8.41 25.70
N LEU A 273 14.25 7.67 26.76
CA LEU A 273 15.33 6.66 26.70
C LEU A 273 15.03 5.58 25.65
N SER A 274 13.75 5.31 25.41
CA SER A 274 13.29 4.36 24.41
C SER A 274 13.51 4.86 22.98
N LEU A 275 13.32 6.17 22.74
CA LEU A 275 13.65 6.79 21.46
C LEU A 275 15.16 6.74 21.20
N GLU A 276 15.99 6.99 22.22
CA GLU A 276 17.45 6.85 22.09
C GLU A 276 17.86 5.42 21.71
N LYS A 277 17.24 4.41 22.33
CA LYS A 277 17.45 3.00 21.96
C LYS A 277 17.04 2.73 20.51
N ALA A 278 15.92 3.32 20.05
CA ALA A 278 15.47 3.20 18.66
C ALA A 278 16.47 3.83 17.69
N ARG A 279 16.94 5.06 17.96
CA ARG A 279 18.00 5.72 17.16
C ARG A 279 19.27 4.89 17.11
N LYS A 280 19.69 4.31 18.23
CA LYS A 280 20.86 3.43 18.28
C LYS A 280 20.69 2.22 17.36
N LEU A 281 19.56 1.51 17.42
CA LEU A 281 19.26 0.37 16.54
C LEU A 281 19.19 0.77 15.07
N TYR A 282 18.59 1.92 14.77
CA TYR A 282 18.54 2.48 13.42
C TYR A 282 19.95 2.79 12.89
N ASN A 283 20.79 3.48 13.67
CA ASN A 283 22.15 3.84 13.29
C ASN A 283 23.04 2.61 13.07
N MET A 284 22.93 1.60 13.93
CA MET A 284 23.64 0.32 13.75
C MET A 284 23.20 -0.42 12.49
N CYS A 285 21.92 -0.31 12.11
CA CYS A 285 21.46 -0.84 10.84
C CYS A 285 21.99 -0.04 9.66
N MET A 286 22.07 1.29 9.78
CA MET A 286 22.54 2.17 8.72
C MET A 286 24.03 1.96 8.40
N ASP A 287 24.85 1.65 9.40
CA ASP A 287 26.29 1.42 9.26
C ASP A 287 26.61 0.11 8.51
N THR A 288 26.80 0.19 7.19
CA THR A 288 27.16 -0.97 6.36
C THR A 288 28.55 -1.52 6.67
N GLU A 289 29.49 -0.69 7.09
CA GLU A 289 30.87 -1.12 7.32
C GLU A 289 30.96 -1.98 8.58
N GLU A 290 30.22 -1.62 9.62
CA GLU A 290 30.11 -2.46 10.81
C GLU A 290 29.32 -3.75 10.52
N LEU A 291 28.23 -3.69 9.74
CA LEU A 291 27.52 -4.92 9.36
C LEU A 291 28.33 -5.84 8.45
N LYS A 292 29.28 -5.32 7.65
CA LYS A 292 30.21 -6.15 6.87
C LYS A 292 31.17 -6.94 7.76
N LYS A 293 31.61 -6.36 8.88
CA LYS A 293 32.41 -7.07 9.89
C LYS A 293 31.58 -8.15 10.58
N ILE A 294 30.27 -7.89 10.78
CA ILE A 294 29.29 -8.84 11.30
C ILE A 294 28.79 -9.74 10.15
N GLY A 295 29.67 -10.66 9.71
CA GLY A 295 29.40 -11.56 8.59
C GLY A 295 28.44 -12.71 8.90
N ILE A 296 28.37 -13.66 7.95
CA ILE A 296 27.61 -14.92 8.08
C ILE A 296 28.04 -15.72 9.32
N SER A 297 29.27 -15.56 9.80
CA SER A 297 29.82 -16.22 10.98
C SER A 297 29.04 -15.88 12.26
N ALA A 298 28.56 -14.63 12.41
CA ALA A 298 27.75 -14.23 13.56
C ALA A 298 26.40 -14.98 13.57
N LEU A 299 25.78 -15.13 12.40
CA LEU A 299 24.55 -15.90 12.26
C LEU A 299 24.79 -17.40 12.50
N ARG A 300 25.89 -17.95 11.97
CA ARG A 300 26.30 -19.34 12.21
C ARG A 300 26.50 -19.63 13.69
N GLU A 301 27.12 -18.71 14.44
CA GLU A 301 27.33 -18.87 15.88
C GLU A 301 26.00 -18.88 16.65
N VAL A 302 25.03 -18.06 16.25
CA VAL A 302 23.67 -18.11 16.81
C VAL A 302 23.04 -19.48 16.54
N VAL A 303 23.11 -19.99 15.31
CA VAL A 303 22.56 -21.30 14.94
C VAL A 303 23.24 -22.44 15.72
N ARG A 304 24.56 -22.40 15.86
CA ARG A 304 25.35 -23.38 16.63
C ARG A 304 24.91 -23.41 18.10
N LYS A 305 24.77 -22.25 18.75
CA LYS A 305 24.24 -22.12 20.12
C LYS A 305 22.80 -22.62 20.27
N ASN A 306 22.05 -22.65 19.17
CA ASN A 306 20.64 -23.04 19.12
C ASN A 306 20.39 -24.44 18.54
N GLY A 307 21.39 -25.31 18.58
CA GLY A 307 21.24 -26.73 18.28
C GLY A 307 21.95 -27.18 17.00
N GLY A 308 22.55 -26.27 16.22
CA GLY A 308 23.30 -26.61 15.00
C GLY A 308 22.42 -26.96 13.81
N TRP A 309 22.96 -26.82 12.58
CA TRP A 309 22.22 -27.03 11.33
C TRP A 309 22.82 -28.19 10.52
N PRO A 310 22.29 -29.42 10.67
CA PRO A 310 22.92 -30.64 10.18
C PRO A 310 23.32 -30.61 8.70
N MET A 311 22.53 -29.97 7.82
CA MET A 311 22.84 -29.89 6.38
C MET A 311 24.13 -29.13 6.04
N THR A 312 24.66 -28.36 6.99
CA THR A 312 25.87 -27.52 6.81
C THR A 312 27.09 -28.09 7.53
N MET A 313 26.97 -29.26 8.15
CA MET A 313 27.99 -29.88 8.98
C MET A 313 28.65 -31.03 8.23
N SER A 314 29.93 -31.28 8.51
CA SER A 314 30.67 -32.34 7.83
C SER A 314 30.07 -33.72 8.14
N PRO A 315 30.16 -34.71 7.23
CA PRO A 315 29.69 -36.07 7.50
C PRO A 315 30.20 -36.61 8.85
N GLY A 316 29.29 -37.15 9.67
CA GLY A 316 29.61 -37.67 11.00
C GLY A 316 29.73 -36.61 12.11
N GLU A 317 29.67 -35.31 11.80
CA GLU A 317 29.78 -34.24 12.80
C GLU A 317 28.53 -34.12 13.66
N TRP A 318 27.34 -34.27 13.06
CA TRP A 318 26.05 -34.24 13.77
C TRP A 318 25.94 -35.40 14.78
N GLU A 319 26.51 -36.55 14.45
CA GLU A 319 26.49 -37.77 15.25
C GLU A 319 27.45 -37.70 16.45
N ARG A 320 28.34 -36.69 16.51
CA ARG A 320 29.23 -36.48 17.66
C ARG A 320 28.40 -36.12 18.90
N LYS A 321 28.89 -36.51 20.08
CA LYS A 321 28.22 -36.32 21.37
C LYS A 321 27.80 -34.86 21.64
N GLU A 322 28.49 -33.87 21.08
CA GLU A 322 28.17 -32.44 21.21
C GLU A 322 26.83 -32.06 20.53
N TYR A 323 26.52 -32.71 19.41
CA TYR A 323 25.42 -32.37 18.51
C TYR A 323 24.33 -33.43 18.42
N ASN A 324 24.59 -34.67 18.87
CA ASN A 324 23.64 -35.78 18.83
C ASN A 324 22.41 -35.49 19.71
N ARG A 325 21.43 -34.80 19.13
CA ARG A 325 20.22 -34.29 19.78
C ARG A 325 18.99 -34.77 19.04
N THR A 326 17.93 -35.05 19.79
CA THR A 326 16.61 -35.27 19.20
C THR A 326 16.02 -33.95 18.69
N TRP A 327 15.09 -34.01 17.74
CA TRP A 327 14.39 -32.81 17.29
C TRP A 327 13.63 -32.13 18.44
N GLN A 328 13.14 -32.88 19.44
CA GLN A 328 12.53 -32.32 20.64
C GLN A 328 13.51 -31.46 21.45
N GLN A 329 14.74 -31.94 21.64
CA GLN A 329 15.77 -31.17 22.36
C GLN A 329 16.14 -29.89 21.60
N VAL A 330 16.24 -29.94 20.27
CA VAL A 330 16.48 -28.76 19.43
C VAL A 330 15.31 -27.78 19.52
N SER A 331 14.07 -28.26 19.44
CA SER A 331 12.86 -27.46 19.67
C SER A 331 12.93 -26.78 21.03
N ASP A 332 13.27 -27.51 22.10
CA ASP A 332 13.38 -26.98 23.45
C ASP A 332 14.36 -25.82 23.54
N ILE A 333 15.54 -25.97 22.95
CA ILE A 333 16.57 -24.93 22.91
C ILE A 333 16.07 -23.69 22.15
N LEU A 334 15.47 -23.88 20.97
CA LEU A 334 14.97 -22.77 20.15
C LEU A 334 13.96 -21.93 20.92
N GLN A 335 12.91 -22.55 21.47
CA GLN A 335 11.88 -21.77 22.19
C GLN A 335 12.39 -21.20 23.52
N ASN A 336 13.30 -21.88 24.24
CA ASN A 336 13.94 -21.31 25.43
C ASN A 336 14.77 -20.06 25.09
N ASN A 337 15.29 -20.01 23.86
CA ASN A 337 15.98 -18.85 23.30
C ASN A 337 15.08 -17.95 22.44
N VAL A 338 13.76 -18.07 22.59
CA VAL A 338 12.70 -17.25 21.96
C VAL A 338 12.55 -17.37 20.44
N PHE A 339 13.11 -18.42 19.84
CA PHE A 339 12.98 -18.69 18.43
C PHE A 339 11.82 -19.65 18.15
N ASP A 340 11.10 -19.38 17.06
CA ASP A 340 10.03 -20.25 16.57
C ASP A 340 10.64 -21.51 15.95
N ASN A 341 10.12 -22.68 16.33
CA ASN A 341 10.55 -23.95 15.73
C ASN A 341 9.83 -24.23 14.40
N GLY A 342 8.77 -23.50 14.08
CA GLY A 342 7.96 -23.69 12.87
C GLY A 342 7.02 -24.91 12.89
N LEU A 343 7.04 -25.75 13.93
CA LEU A 343 6.13 -26.89 14.06
C LEU A 343 4.83 -26.48 14.77
N TYR A 344 4.97 -25.67 15.82
CA TYR A 344 3.88 -25.12 16.62
C TYR A 344 4.38 -23.90 17.40
N ARG A 345 3.48 -22.94 17.66
CA ARG A 345 3.80 -21.73 18.42
C ARG A 345 2.92 -21.60 19.65
N ILE A 346 3.55 -21.57 20.83
CA ILE A 346 2.90 -21.23 22.08
C ILE A 346 2.96 -19.70 22.24
N SER A 347 1.80 -19.06 22.41
CA SER A 347 1.64 -17.62 22.62
C SER A 347 0.50 -17.35 23.61
N ILE A 348 0.30 -16.09 23.96
CA ILE A 348 -0.87 -15.62 24.71
C ILE A 348 -1.79 -14.86 23.75
N THR A 349 -3.09 -15.09 23.89
CA THR A 349 -4.16 -14.40 23.17
C THR A 349 -5.34 -14.15 24.12
N GLU A 350 -6.29 -13.32 23.69
CA GLU A 350 -7.58 -13.13 24.36
C GLU A 350 -8.43 -14.41 24.21
N ASP A 351 -9.18 -14.80 25.25
CA ASP A 351 -10.11 -15.92 25.17
C ASP A 351 -11.32 -15.54 24.31
N ASN A 352 -11.58 -16.31 23.25
CA ASN A 352 -12.71 -16.07 22.37
C ASN A 352 -14.07 -16.27 23.06
N LYS A 353 -14.14 -16.93 24.23
CA LYS A 353 -15.36 -17.09 25.04
C LYS A 353 -15.50 -16.01 26.12
N GLU A 354 -14.38 -15.48 26.59
CA GLU A 354 -14.27 -14.50 27.68
C GLU A 354 -13.20 -13.46 27.34
N SER A 355 -13.53 -12.49 26.50
CA SER A 355 -12.59 -11.55 25.86
C SER A 355 -11.76 -10.66 26.81
N ASP A 356 -12.11 -10.60 28.10
CA ASP A 356 -11.37 -9.84 29.11
C ASP A 356 -10.24 -10.65 29.79
N ILE A 357 -10.12 -11.94 29.46
CA ILE A 357 -9.13 -12.85 30.03
C ILE A 357 -8.12 -13.27 28.95
N ASN A 358 -6.85 -13.34 29.35
CA ASN A 358 -5.79 -13.91 28.53
C ASN A 358 -5.74 -15.45 28.69
N ILE A 359 -5.62 -16.17 27.58
CA ILE A 359 -5.49 -17.63 27.53
C ILE A 359 -4.24 -18.04 26.73
N ILE A 360 -3.70 -19.23 27.03
CA ILE A 360 -2.63 -19.83 26.25
C ILE A 360 -3.20 -20.31 24.91
N ILE A 361 -2.54 -19.94 23.82
CA ILE A 361 -2.72 -20.57 22.52
C ILE A 361 -1.48 -21.42 22.23
N ALA A 362 -1.62 -22.75 22.18
CA ALA A 362 -0.48 -23.63 21.88
C ALA A 362 -0.14 -23.67 20.39
N ILE A 363 -1.02 -23.11 19.55
CA ILE A 363 -0.96 -23.23 18.10
C ILE A 363 -1.61 -22.01 17.45
N VAL A 364 -0.80 -21.21 16.78
CA VAL A 364 -1.23 -20.63 15.50
C VAL A 364 -0.59 -21.51 14.43
N VAL A 365 -1.27 -21.72 13.29
CA VAL A 365 -0.63 -22.24 12.07
C VAL A 365 0.78 -21.64 12.04
N PRO A 366 1.86 -22.43 11.97
CA PRO A 366 3.21 -21.86 11.91
C PRO A 366 3.15 -20.71 10.94
N ASN A 367 3.66 -19.54 11.32
CA ASN A 367 3.66 -18.38 10.43
C ASN A 367 4.67 -18.68 9.31
N SER A 368 4.32 -19.66 8.47
CA SER A 368 5.12 -20.18 7.40
C SER A 368 5.35 -18.99 6.51
N TYR A 369 6.63 -18.64 6.38
CA TYR A 369 7.00 -17.41 5.70
C TYR A 369 6.39 -17.37 4.29
N VAL A 370 6.33 -18.53 3.65
CA VAL A 370 5.50 -18.81 2.47
C VAL A 370 4.12 -19.21 2.95
N SER A 371 3.07 -18.51 2.53
CA SER A 371 1.72 -18.78 3.00
C SER A 371 1.26 -20.20 2.65
N ARG A 372 0.36 -20.78 3.47
CA ARG A 372 -0.26 -22.09 3.19
C ARG A 372 -0.86 -22.15 1.78
N HIS A 373 -1.52 -21.08 1.33
CA HIS A 373 -2.16 -21.02 0.01
C HIS A 373 -1.14 -21.25 -1.12
N ILE A 374 0.07 -20.71 -0.98
CA ILE A 374 1.15 -20.88 -1.94
C ILE A 374 1.74 -22.30 -1.85
N LEU A 375 2.06 -22.75 -0.63
CA LEU A 375 2.73 -24.05 -0.39
C LEU A 375 1.94 -25.23 -0.96
N ILE A 376 0.61 -25.28 -0.76
CA ILE A 376 -0.21 -26.40 -1.26
C ILE A 376 -0.37 -26.42 -2.79
N ARG A 377 0.01 -25.32 -3.47
CA ARG A 377 -0.04 -25.20 -4.94
C ARG A 377 1.28 -25.55 -5.61
N PHE A 378 2.39 -25.59 -4.87
CA PHE A 378 3.71 -26.00 -5.37
C PHE A 378 3.70 -27.34 -6.11
N GLU A 379 2.76 -28.23 -5.81
CA GLU A 379 2.64 -29.54 -6.45
C GLU A 379 1.47 -29.66 -7.44
N LYS A 380 0.61 -28.63 -7.55
CA LYS A 380 -0.64 -28.69 -8.32
C LYS A 380 -0.60 -27.86 -9.60
N ASP A 381 0.25 -26.84 -9.64
CA ASP A 381 0.25 -25.83 -10.68
C ASP A 381 1.67 -25.69 -11.24
N SER A 382 1.82 -25.86 -12.55
CA SER A 382 3.11 -25.77 -13.25
C SER A 382 3.85 -24.45 -12.95
N LEU A 383 3.11 -23.34 -12.78
CA LEU A 383 3.68 -22.04 -12.41
C LEU A 383 4.25 -22.03 -10.99
N PHE A 384 3.66 -22.80 -10.08
CA PHE A 384 4.10 -22.87 -8.69
C PHE A 384 5.24 -23.87 -8.49
N LEU A 385 5.49 -24.76 -9.46
CA LEU A 385 6.64 -25.65 -9.45
C LEU A 385 7.96 -24.87 -9.56
N GLU A 386 8.02 -23.84 -10.41
CA GLU A 386 9.19 -22.95 -10.48
C GLU A 386 9.42 -22.21 -9.16
N LYS A 387 8.34 -21.76 -8.50
CA LYS A 387 8.42 -21.14 -7.16
C LYS A 387 8.92 -22.12 -6.10
N LYS A 388 8.54 -23.41 -6.17
CA LYS A 388 9.07 -24.47 -5.30
C LYS A 388 10.60 -24.59 -5.47
N MET A 389 11.08 -24.60 -6.71
CA MET A 389 12.51 -24.70 -7.02
C MET A 389 13.28 -23.44 -6.62
N SER A 390 12.71 -22.24 -6.82
CA SER A 390 13.28 -20.99 -6.31
C SER A 390 13.40 -21.02 -4.78
N TYR A 391 12.36 -21.49 -4.08
CA TYR A 391 12.38 -21.59 -2.63
C TYR A 391 13.49 -22.53 -2.10
N LYS A 392 13.62 -23.71 -2.72
CA LYS A 392 14.73 -24.65 -2.49
C LYS A 392 16.07 -23.96 -2.68
N SER A 393 16.26 -23.21 -3.78
CA SER A 393 17.52 -22.54 -4.10
C SER A 393 17.92 -21.49 -3.05
N TYR A 394 16.98 -20.78 -2.43
CA TYR A 394 17.31 -19.87 -1.32
C TYR A 394 17.88 -20.61 -0.10
N ILE A 395 17.31 -21.76 0.26
CA ILE A 395 17.80 -22.59 1.37
C ILE A 395 19.21 -23.08 1.07
N GLU A 396 19.43 -23.62 -0.13
CA GLU A 396 20.74 -24.09 -0.61
C GLU A 396 21.79 -22.98 -0.60
N THR A 397 21.43 -21.79 -1.08
CA THR A 397 22.35 -20.66 -1.13
C THR A 397 22.84 -20.31 0.26
N VAL A 398 21.93 -20.20 1.23
CA VAL A 398 22.31 -19.89 2.62
C VAL A 398 23.09 -21.04 3.26
N ALA A 399 22.73 -22.30 2.99
CA ALA A 399 23.48 -23.46 3.47
C ALA A 399 24.92 -23.49 2.94
N ASN A 400 25.12 -23.22 1.66
CA ASN A 400 26.45 -23.11 1.06
C ASN A 400 27.28 -21.98 1.71
N MET A 401 26.67 -20.83 2.01
CA MET A 401 27.37 -19.75 2.73
C MET A 401 27.84 -20.16 4.13
N PHE A 402 27.10 -21.03 4.82
CA PHE A 402 27.49 -21.57 6.11
C PHE A 402 28.65 -22.57 5.98
N VAL A 403 28.61 -23.43 4.96
CA VAL A 403 29.68 -24.39 4.66
C VAL A 403 30.97 -23.66 4.32
N GLU A 404 30.90 -22.65 3.45
CA GLU A 404 32.04 -21.79 3.09
C GLU A 404 32.66 -21.08 4.30
N ASP A 405 31.84 -20.54 5.21
CA ASP A 405 32.32 -19.83 6.41
C ASP A 405 32.90 -20.77 7.48
N SER A 406 32.37 -21.99 7.58
CA SER A 406 32.83 -22.98 8.55
C SER A 406 34.03 -23.79 8.09
N GLY A 407 34.29 -23.85 6.79
CA GLY A 407 35.27 -24.76 6.19
C GLY A 407 34.83 -26.23 6.26
N ALA A 408 33.55 -26.51 6.50
CA ALA A 408 33.02 -27.87 6.50
C ALA A 408 33.10 -28.50 5.11
N TYR A 409 33.25 -29.83 5.06
CA TYR A 409 33.18 -30.58 3.80
C TYR A 409 31.79 -31.19 3.66
N VAL A 410 30.98 -30.68 2.73
CA VAL A 410 29.64 -31.22 2.43
C VAL A 410 29.47 -31.32 0.91
N GLU A 411 28.95 -32.44 0.43
CA GLU A 411 28.66 -32.63 -0.99
C GLU A 411 27.51 -31.71 -1.44
N LYS A 412 27.67 -31.03 -2.59
CA LYS A 412 26.67 -30.09 -3.10
C LYS A 412 25.31 -30.74 -3.34
N ASP A 413 25.31 -31.96 -3.86
CA ASP A 413 24.08 -32.71 -4.13
C ASP A 413 23.34 -33.07 -2.83
N ALA A 414 24.07 -33.31 -1.73
CA ALA A 414 23.49 -33.56 -0.42
C ALA A 414 22.78 -32.31 0.13
N ILE A 415 23.40 -31.12 0.03
CA ILE A 415 22.76 -29.85 0.42
C ILE A 415 21.48 -29.63 -0.40
N SER A 416 21.56 -29.87 -1.71
CA SER A 416 20.43 -29.69 -2.62
C SER A 416 19.27 -30.63 -2.29
N GLN A 417 19.56 -31.90 -1.99
CA GLN A 417 18.54 -32.86 -1.59
C GLN A 417 17.92 -32.50 -0.22
N GLU A 418 18.74 -32.16 0.78
CA GLU A 418 18.23 -31.80 2.11
C GLU A 418 17.41 -30.50 2.09
N ALA A 419 17.77 -29.52 1.26
CA ALA A 419 16.98 -28.33 1.03
C ALA A 419 15.61 -28.67 0.41
N LEU A 420 15.57 -29.58 -0.56
CA LEU A 420 14.32 -30.06 -1.15
C LEU A 420 13.46 -30.80 -0.12
N ASP A 421 14.06 -31.61 0.76
CA ASP A 421 13.36 -32.32 1.82
C ASP A 421 12.73 -31.34 2.82
N VAL A 422 13.41 -30.24 3.16
CA VAL A 422 12.86 -29.16 3.99
C VAL A 422 11.65 -28.52 3.32
N VAL A 423 11.71 -28.21 2.01
CA VAL A 423 10.58 -27.64 1.26
C VAL A 423 9.41 -28.62 1.23
N ASN A 424 9.66 -29.90 0.94
CA ASN A 424 8.61 -30.93 0.90
C ASN A 424 7.96 -31.12 2.28
N PHE A 425 8.75 -31.08 3.35
CA PHE A 425 8.22 -31.13 4.71
C PHE A 425 7.33 -29.92 5.03
N GLU A 426 7.72 -28.71 4.64
CA GLU A 426 6.90 -27.50 4.83
C GLU A 426 5.59 -27.55 4.00
N ILE A 427 5.60 -28.16 2.82
CA ILE A 427 4.39 -28.42 2.02
C ILE A 427 3.45 -29.40 2.75
N GLU A 428 3.97 -30.52 3.24
CA GLU A 428 3.18 -31.52 3.98
C GLU A 428 2.61 -30.94 5.28
N LEU A 429 3.39 -30.11 5.97
CA LEU A 429 2.94 -29.36 7.14
C LEU A 429 1.80 -28.40 6.77
N ALA A 430 1.92 -27.67 5.67
CA ALA A 430 0.86 -26.79 5.17
C ALA A 430 -0.44 -27.54 4.85
N LYS A 431 -0.35 -28.74 4.26
CA LYS A 431 -1.54 -29.57 3.95
C LYS A 431 -2.32 -29.97 5.20
N VAL A 432 -1.65 -30.27 6.31
CA VAL A 432 -2.30 -30.67 7.57
C VAL A 432 -2.80 -29.48 8.40
N THR A 433 -2.33 -28.26 8.13
CA THR A 433 -2.83 -27.04 8.79
C THR A 433 -4.22 -26.61 8.29
N THR A 434 -5.01 -25.98 9.16
CA THR A 434 -6.40 -25.55 8.86
C THR A 434 -6.44 -24.22 8.11
N GLU A 435 -7.37 -24.08 7.17
CA GLU A 435 -7.61 -22.83 6.44
C GLU A 435 -8.38 -21.80 7.28
N ILE A 436 -7.90 -20.56 7.31
CA ILE A 436 -8.47 -19.45 8.12
C ILE A 436 -9.86 -19.02 7.60
N THR A 437 -10.13 -19.17 6.30
CA THR A 437 -11.38 -18.74 5.65
C THR A 437 -12.61 -19.57 6.06
N ASN A 438 -12.42 -20.72 6.71
CA ASN A 438 -13.49 -21.67 7.09
C ASN A 438 -13.61 -21.88 8.61
N LEU A 439 -13.33 -20.85 9.40
CA LEU A 439 -13.47 -20.88 10.86
C LEU A 439 -14.96 -20.83 11.26
N THR A 440 -15.45 -21.92 11.84
CA THR A 440 -16.73 -21.98 12.56
C THR A 440 -16.52 -21.56 14.01
N ILE A 441 -17.60 -21.18 14.71
CA ILE A 441 -17.52 -20.84 16.15
C ILE A 441 -16.88 -21.99 16.93
N ASP A 442 -17.26 -23.24 16.65
CA ASP A 442 -16.66 -24.41 17.31
C ASP A 442 -15.15 -24.53 17.09
N LYS A 443 -14.65 -24.18 15.90
CA LYS A 443 -13.21 -24.17 15.61
C LYS A 443 -12.49 -23.03 16.34
N ILE A 444 -13.13 -21.87 16.48
CA ILE A 444 -12.61 -20.70 17.20
C ILE A 444 -12.52 -21.00 18.70
N ASN A 445 -13.49 -21.73 19.23
CA ASN A 445 -13.71 -22.00 20.66
C ASN A 445 -13.16 -23.34 21.14
N ASN A 446 -12.35 -24.04 20.32
CA ASN A 446 -11.82 -25.35 20.68
C ASN A 446 -10.76 -25.23 21.78
N SER A 447 -11.20 -25.37 23.03
CA SER A 447 -10.36 -25.26 24.23
C SER A 447 -10.24 -26.62 24.92
N LEU A 448 -9.04 -27.02 25.27
CA LEU A 448 -8.73 -28.19 26.10
C LEU A 448 -7.90 -27.77 27.30
N THR A 449 -7.88 -28.58 28.36
CA THR A 449 -6.82 -28.52 29.37
C THR A 449 -5.52 -29.10 28.83
N ILE A 450 -4.38 -28.78 29.45
CA ILE A 450 -3.09 -29.38 29.08
C ILE A 450 -3.15 -30.91 29.24
N GLU A 451 -3.81 -31.39 30.28
CA GLU A 451 -4.01 -32.83 30.53
C GLU A 451 -4.83 -33.50 29.42
N GLU A 452 -5.96 -32.92 29.03
CA GLU A 452 -6.78 -33.43 27.92
C GLU A 452 -6.02 -33.40 26.59
N LEU A 453 -5.24 -32.34 26.33
CA LEU A 453 -4.36 -32.29 25.16
C LEU A 453 -3.33 -33.43 25.20
N GLN A 454 -2.67 -33.64 26.34
CA GLN A 454 -1.67 -34.70 26.49
C GLN A 454 -2.31 -36.08 26.24
N GLN A 455 -3.47 -36.35 26.83
CA GLN A 455 -4.22 -37.58 26.62
C GLN A 455 -4.60 -37.78 25.14
N ALA A 456 -5.11 -36.74 24.47
CA ALA A 456 -5.45 -36.80 23.05
C ALA A 456 -4.24 -36.98 22.14
N TYR A 457 -3.08 -36.43 22.52
CA TYR A 457 -1.82 -36.60 21.80
C TYR A 457 -1.28 -38.02 21.97
N ASP A 458 -1.24 -38.53 23.20
CA ASP A 458 -0.71 -39.87 23.52
C ASP A 458 -1.60 -41.00 23.03
N ALA A 459 -2.91 -40.77 22.89
CA ALA A 459 -3.84 -41.73 22.29
C ALA A 459 -3.46 -42.13 20.85
N GLN A 460 -2.72 -41.27 20.14
CA GLN A 460 -2.20 -41.55 18.80
C GLN A 460 -0.92 -42.39 18.80
N ARG A 461 -0.41 -42.75 20.00
CA ARG A 461 0.78 -43.58 20.22
C ARG A 461 2.04 -43.07 19.50
N PRO A 462 2.45 -41.81 19.72
CA PRO A 462 3.69 -41.29 19.15
C PRO A 462 4.90 -42.07 19.69
N GLU A 463 5.81 -42.48 18.80
CA GLU A 463 7.09 -43.11 19.13
C GLU A 463 8.25 -42.13 18.92
N LYS A 464 8.48 -41.69 17.68
CA LYS A 464 9.53 -40.72 17.32
C LYS A 464 9.07 -39.27 17.52
N SER A 465 7.76 -39.04 17.59
CA SER A 465 7.13 -37.73 17.68
C SER A 465 6.60 -37.39 19.08
N LYS A 466 7.06 -38.08 20.13
CA LYS A 466 6.61 -37.81 21.51
C LYS A 466 6.85 -36.35 21.91
N ILE A 467 5.83 -35.71 22.48
CA ILE A 467 5.89 -34.37 23.08
C ILE A 467 5.22 -34.45 24.46
N ASN A 468 5.93 -33.98 25.49
CA ASN A 468 5.32 -33.75 26.80
C ASN A 468 4.87 -32.28 26.86
N TRP A 469 3.60 -32.03 26.56
CA TRP A 469 3.01 -30.69 26.46
C TRP A 469 3.04 -29.97 27.80
N PHE A 470 2.78 -30.68 28.91
CA PHE A 470 2.83 -30.08 30.24
C PHE A 470 4.23 -29.60 30.59
N TYR A 471 5.24 -30.46 30.46
CA TYR A 471 6.64 -30.09 30.66
C TYR A 471 7.02 -28.92 29.75
N ARG A 472 6.62 -28.98 28.47
CA ARG A 472 6.96 -27.98 27.47
C ARG A 472 6.43 -26.60 27.81
N ILE A 473 5.13 -26.50 28.09
CA ILE A 473 4.47 -25.25 28.46
C ILE A 473 5.04 -24.74 29.79
N GLN A 474 5.16 -25.60 30.80
CA GLN A 474 5.70 -25.22 32.10
C GLN A 474 7.12 -24.64 31.99
N ARG A 475 8.01 -25.26 31.21
CA ARG A 475 9.39 -24.78 30.99
C ARG A 475 9.42 -23.41 30.30
N LEU A 476 8.51 -23.15 29.38
CA LEU A 476 8.44 -21.87 28.67
C LEU A 476 8.06 -20.70 29.60
N PHE A 477 7.16 -20.94 30.55
CA PHE A 477 6.67 -19.93 31.49
C PHE A 477 7.50 -19.80 32.77
N ALA A 478 8.31 -20.80 33.11
CA ALA A 478 9.14 -20.81 34.31
C ALA A 478 10.10 -19.60 34.46
N PRO A 479 10.79 -19.11 33.41
CA PRO A 479 11.65 -17.92 33.50
C PRO A 479 10.90 -16.63 33.91
N GLU A 480 9.58 -16.59 33.66
CA GLU A 480 8.70 -15.47 34.03
C GLU A 480 8.10 -15.64 35.43
N GLY A 481 8.46 -16.70 36.15
CA GLY A 481 7.89 -17.03 37.47
C GLY A 481 6.43 -17.46 37.41
N ILE A 482 5.89 -17.74 36.22
CA ILE A 482 4.50 -18.14 36.03
C ILE A 482 4.38 -19.65 36.21
N LYS A 483 3.63 -20.07 37.24
CA LYS A 483 3.33 -21.48 37.47
C LYS A 483 2.20 -21.95 36.56
N ILE A 484 2.42 -23.10 35.91
CA ILE A 484 1.48 -23.78 35.02
C ILE A 484 1.10 -25.12 35.64
N ASN A 485 -0.21 -25.41 35.65
CA ASN A 485 -0.79 -26.67 36.14
C ASN A 485 -1.35 -27.49 34.97
N SER A 486 -1.53 -28.80 35.15
CA SER A 486 -2.07 -29.68 34.09
C SER A 486 -3.52 -29.33 33.72
N SER A 487 -4.28 -28.73 34.64
CA SER A 487 -5.65 -28.26 34.43
C SER A 487 -5.76 -26.91 33.70
N GLU A 488 -4.63 -26.29 33.32
CA GLU A 488 -4.63 -25.03 32.58
C GLU A 488 -5.34 -25.18 31.23
N LYS A 489 -6.25 -24.26 30.90
CA LYS A 489 -6.94 -24.24 29.61
C LYS A 489 -6.09 -23.61 28.52
N LEU A 490 -6.20 -24.13 27.31
CA LEU A 490 -5.58 -23.59 26.11
C LEU A 490 -6.47 -23.80 24.89
N ILE A 491 -6.33 -22.91 23.90
CA ILE A 491 -6.97 -23.08 22.60
C ILE A 491 -6.11 -24.03 21.76
N VAL A 492 -6.71 -25.13 21.30
CA VAL A 492 -6.05 -26.20 20.54
C VAL A 492 -6.64 -26.36 19.14
N PRO A 493 -6.01 -25.80 18.10
CA PRO A 493 -6.37 -26.13 16.73
C PRO A 493 -6.31 -27.61 16.38
N LYS A 494 -7.26 -28.03 15.54
CA LYS A 494 -7.43 -29.41 15.09
C LYS A 494 -6.18 -29.99 14.39
N PHE A 495 -5.30 -29.16 13.84
CA PHE A 495 -4.10 -29.63 13.12
C PHE A 495 -3.13 -30.42 14.01
N LEU A 496 -3.18 -30.25 15.34
CA LEU A 496 -2.17 -30.78 16.24
C LEU A 496 -2.26 -32.30 16.37
N THR A 497 -3.46 -32.85 16.17
CA THR A 497 -3.62 -34.29 16.01
C THR A 497 -3.06 -34.76 14.67
N SER A 498 -3.29 -34.01 13.59
CA SER A 498 -2.72 -34.32 12.26
C SER A 498 -1.19 -34.17 12.17
N LEU A 499 -0.55 -33.55 13.15
CA LEU A 499 0.90 -33.38 13.22
C LEU A 499 1.64 -34.68 13.57
N VAL A 500 1.06 -35.54 14.42
CA VAL A 500 1.69 -36.79 14.89
C VAL A 500 2.11 -37.69 13.71
N PRO A 501 1.20 -38.07 12.78
CA PRO A 501 1.56 -38.95 11.67
C PRO A 501 2.58 -38.34 10.70
N LEU A 502 2.67 -37.01 10.62
CA LEU A 502 3.66 -36.31 9.81
C LEU A 502 5.05 -36.39 10.45
N LEU A 503 5.14 -36.14 11.76
CA LEU A 503 6.41 -36.21 12.49
C LEU A 503 6.94 -37.65 12.61
N GLU A 504 6.07 -38.66 12.77
CA GLU A 504 6.49 -40.07 12.83
C GLU A 504 7.17 -40.56 11.55
N ARG A 505 6.65 -40.15 10.38
CA ARG A 505 7.17 -40.59 9.08
C ARG A 505 8.37 -39.77 8.60
N THR A 506 8.62 -38.61 9.19
CA THR A 506 9.67 -37.68 8.72
C THR A 506 10.99 -37.96 9.46
N PRO A 507 12.13 -38.05 8.74
CA PRO A 507 13.44 -38.17 9.39
C PRO A 507 13.72 -37.01 10.36
N SER A 508 14.25 -37.32 11.55
CA SER A 508 14.61 -36.32 12.57
C SER A 508 15.52 -35.22 12.00
N ARG A 509 16.46 -35.60 11.12
CA ARG A 509 17.37 -34.67 10.42
C ARG A 509 16.62 -33.62 9.61
N THR A 510 15.60 -34.02 8.84
CA THR A 510 14.75 -33.10 8.05
C THR A 510 13.97 -32.15 8.96
N ILE A 511 13.40 -32.65 10.06
CA ILE A 511 12.68 -31.83 11.05
C ILE A 511 13.63 -30.79 11.65
N ILE A 512 14.84 -31.18 12.05
CA ILE A 512 15.86 -30.27 12.61
C ILE A 512 16.28 -29.23 11.58
N ASN A 513 16.58 -29.64 10.35
CA ASN A 513 16.92 -28.73 9.27
C ASN A 513 15.82 -27.69 9.01
N TYR A 514 14.55 -28.10 9.06
CA TYR A 514 13.41 -27.20 8.95
C TYR A 514 13.33 -26.21 10.13
N MET A 515 13.48 -26.67 11.38
CA MET A 515 13.46 -25.79 12.55
C MET A 515 14.60 -24.75 12.51
N GLN A 516 15.79 -25.17 12.08
CA GLN A 516 16.94 -24.25 11.94
C GLN A 516 16.76 -23.28 10.78
N TRP A 517 16.16 -23.71 9.67
CA TRP A 517 15.80 -22.80 8.59
C TRP A 517 14.84 -21.70 9.07
N ASN A 518 13.89 -22.01 9.96
CA ASN A 518 13.01 -21.00 10.56
C ASN A 518 13.78 -19.95 11.36
N LEU A 519 14.72 -20.37 12.21
CA LEU A 519 15.62 -19.48 12.94
C LEU A 519 16.43 -18.59 11.98
N ILE A 520 17.08 -19.21 11.00
CA ILE A 520 17.96 -18.53 10.04
C ILE A 520 17.18 -17.47 9.26
N ARG A 521 16.02 -17.86 8.70
CA ARG A 521 15.13 -17.01 7.93
C ARG A 521 14.67 -15.78 8.71
N ALA A 522 14.43 -15.90 10.01
CA ALA A 522 14.07 -14.78 10.89
C ALA A 522 15.22 -13.77 11.07
N LEU A 523 16.48 -14.20 10.90
CA LEU A 523 17.67 -13.40 11.12
C LEU A 523 18.35 -12.92 9.81
N LEU A 524 17.99 -13.45 8.64
CA LEU A 524 18.51 -13.00 7.34
C LEU A 524 18.42 -11.47 7.13
N PRO A 525 17.35 -10.76 7.54
CA PRO A 525 17.28 -9.30 7.35
C PRO A 525 18.32 -8.50 8.14
N TYR A 526 19.05 -9.12 9.08
CA TYR A 526 19.88 -8.43 10.07
C TYR A 526 21.39 -8.65 9.87
N THR A 527 21.80 -9.31 8.78
CA THR A 527 23.22 -9.41 8.39
C THR A 527 23.43 -8.94 6.95
N GLU A 528 24.59 -8.35 6.64
CA GLU A 528 24.80 -7.63 5.38
C GLU A 528 24.70 -8.54 4.13
N ARG A 529 25.34 -9.72 4.17
CA ARG A 529 25.37 -10.64 3.02
C ARG A 529 24.02 -11.29 2.72
N THR A 530 23.17 -11.52 3.72
CA THR A 530 21.90 -12.25 3.54
C THR A 530 20.67 -11.35 3.47
N GLU A 531 20.81 -10.05 3.74
CA GLU A 531 19.69 -9.10 3.64
C GLU A 531 19.08 -9.07 2.23
N LYS A 532 19.90 -9.21 1.19
CA LYS A 532 19.42 -9.31 -0.21
C LYS A 532 18.56 -10.56 -0.44
N ILE A 533 18.94 -11.68 0.16
CA ILE A 533 18.18 -12.93 0.11
C ILE A 533 16.83 -12.75 0.82
N ALA A 534 16.83 -12.09 1.99
CA ALA A 534 15.60 -11.78 2.72
C ALA A 534 14.65 -10.88 1.92
N VAL A 535 15.18 -9.86 1.22
CA VAL A 535 14.41 -8.99 0.34
C VAL A 535 13.79 -9.82 -0.79
N GLN A 536 14.57 -10.64 -1.49
CA GLN A 536 14.06 -11.43 -2.61
C GLN A 536 13.04 -12.48 -2.17
N LEU A 537 13.25 -13.15 -1.03
CA LEU A 537 12.25 -14.03 -0.43
C LEU A 537 10.92 -13.29 -0.18
N ALA A 538 10.98 -12.05 0.29
CA ALA A 538 9.79 -11.24 0.51
C ALA A 538 9.08 -10.84 -0.80
N VAL A 539 9.85 -10.59 -1.86
CA VAL A 539 9.32 -10.34 -3.21
C VAL A 539 8.58 -11.56 -3.72
N ASP A 540 9.22 -12.73 -3.70
CA ASP A 540 8.70 -13.94 -4.34
C ASP A 540 7.47 -14.52 -3.64
N PHE A 541 7.42 -14.43 -2.30
CA PHE A 541 6.45 -15.16 -1.46
C PHE A 541 5.53 -14.27 -0.61
N LYS A 542 5.83 -12.99 -0.46
CA LYS A 542 4.99 -12.03 0.28
C LYS A 542 4.48 -10.88 -0.59
N ASN A 543 4.70 -10.97 -1.91
CA ASN A 543 4.36 -9.92 -2.88
C ASN A 543 4.92 -8.54 -2.49
N LYS A 544 6.06 -8.49 -1.77
CA LYS A 544 6.66 -7.21 -1.37
C LYS A 544 7.44 -6.64 -2.55
N ILE A 545 7.17 -5.40 -2.92
CA ILE A 545 8.02 -4.69 -3.87
C ILE A 545 9.42 -4.51 -3.26
N PRO A 546 10.53 -4.71 -3.99
CA PRO A 546 11.87 -4.48 -3.46
C PRO A 546 11.99 -3.05 -2.89
N GLU A 547 12.59 -2.90 -1.70
CA GLU A 547 12.91 -1.59 -1.13
C GLU A 547 14.42 -1.38 -1.17
N PHE A 548 14.88 -0.52 -2.08
CA PHE A 548 16.30 -0.28 -2.32
C PHE A 548 16.90 0.71 -1.30
N SER A 549 16.06 1.55 -0.69
CA SER A 549 16.52 2.49 0.31
C SER A 549 16.90 1.78 1.61
N ARG A 550 18.16 1.93 2.03
CA ARG A 550 18.64 1.39 3.31
C ARG A 550 17.92 2.00 4.50
N TRP A 551 17.70 3.32 4.51
CA TRP A 551 17.02 4.00 5.61
C TRP A 551 15.61 3.46 5.81
N LYS A 552 14.86 3.19 4.73
CA LYS A 552 13.53 2.60 4.81
C LYS A 552 13.57 1.19 5.35
N ARG A 553 14.49 0.36 4.84
CA ARG A 553 14.68 -1.00 5.35
C ARG A 553 15.04 -1.01 6.84
N CYS A 554 15.93 -0.13 7.28
CA CYS A 554 16.33 -0.01 8.67
C CYS A 554 15.20 0.50 9.57
N LEU A 555 14.47 1.51 9.11
CA LEU A 555 13.29 2.02 9.80
C LEU A 555 12.25 0.91 9.99
N GLN A 556 11.93 0.16 8.93
CA GLN A 556 10.87 -0.85 8.89
C GLN A 556 11.22 -2.20 9.53
N LYS A 557 12.45 -2.41 10.04
CA LYS A 557 12.82 -3.67 10.70
C LYS A 557 12.01 -3.88 11.98
N ASP A 558 11.56 -5.12 12.22
CA ASP A 558 10.75 -5.46 13.40
C ASP A 558 11.47 -5.16 14.72
N ALA A 559 12.82 -5.13 14.71
CA ALA A 559 13.62 -4.79 15.88
C ALA A 559 13.62 -3.29 16.23
N ASN A 560 13.23 -2.39 15.32
CA ASN A 560 13.42 -0.95 15.47
C ASN A 560 12.30 -0.23 16.27
N LEU A 561 12.04 -0.71 17.50
CA LEU A 561 11.18 -0.09 18.55
C LEU A 561 10.08 0.88 18.07
N HIS A 562 9.23 0.43 17.14
CA HIS A 562 8.28 1.29 16.42
C HIS A 562 7.32 2.04 17.33
N THR A 563 6.95 1.49 18.48
CA THR A 563 6.08 2.15 19.47
C THR A 563 6.73 3.42 20.04
N ALA A 564 8.03 3.41 20.31
CA ALA A 564 8.77 4.60 20.78
C ALA A 564 8.85 5.67 19.68
N ILE A 565 9.14 5.27 18.45
CA ILE A 565 9.20 6.18 17.29
C ILE A 565 7.81 6.79 17.03
N SER A 566 6.76 5.99 17.17
CA SER A 566 5.38 6.41 16.94
C SER A 566 4.87 7.38 17.99
N GLN A 567 5.32 7.25 19.24
CA GLN A 567 4.99 8.23 20.28
C GLN A 567 5.67 9.57 20.02
N GLU A 568 6.92 9.59 19.57
CA GLU A 568 7.57 10.85 19.19
C GLU A 568 6.92 11.47 17.94
N TYR A 569 6.51 10.63 16.97
CA TYR A 569 5.71 11.10 15.82
C TYR A 569 4.40 11.74 16.27
N ALA A 570 3.71 11.12 17.24
CA ALA A 570 2.48 11.64 17.79
C ALA A 570 2.66 13.03 18.38
N LYS A 571 3.70 13.21 19.20
CA LYS A 571 4.05 14.49 19.83
C LYS A 571 4.31 15.60 18.80
N ARG A 572 4.95 15.29 17.67
CA ARG A 572 5.36 16.30 16.68
C ARG A 572 4.33 16.61 15.60
N HIS A 573 3.50 15.64 15.23
CA HIS A 573 2.75 15.70 13.97
C HIS A 573 1.25 15.45 14.09
N VAL A 574 0.75 15.04 15.27
CA VAL A 574 -0.66 14.66 15.43
C VAL A 574 -1.44 15.80 16.08
N GLN A 575 -2.48 16.26 15.38
CA GLN A 575 -3.43 17.28 15.83
C GLN A 575 -4.52 16.62 16.68
N LEU A 576 -4.34 16.60 18.00
CA LEU A 576 -5.28 15.96 18.93
C LEU A 576 -6.67 16.61 18.95
N GLU A 577 -6.76 17.89 18.59
CA GLU A 577 -8.00 18.64 18.43
C GLU A 577 -8.94 18.07 17.35
N ASN A 578 -8.42 17.25 16.43
CA ASN A 578 -9.22 16.56 15.41
C ASN A 578 -9.94 15.33 15.97
N LYS A 579 -9.54 14.83 17.16
CA LYS A 579 -10.13 13.63 17.78
C LYS A 579 -11.63 13.75 17.93
N GLN A 580 -12.14 14.92 18.35
CA GLN A 580 -13.57 15.12 18.56
C GLN A 580 -14.37 15.12 17.25
N ASP A 581 -13.89 15.78 16.20
CA ASP A 581 -14.60 15.82 14.91
C ASP A 581 -14.67 14.44 14.25
N ILE A 582 -13.59 13.66 14.32
CA ILE A 582 -13.59 12.25 13.88
C ILE A 582 -14.56 11.42 14.74
N SER A 583 -14.61 11.68 16.05
CA SER A 583 -15.55 11.03 16.98
C SER A 583 -17.01 11.28 16.59
N ASP A 584 -17.34 12.51 16.21
CA ASP A 584 -18.68 12.92 15.82
C ASP A 584 -19.07 12.32 14.47
N MET A 585 -18.13 12.24 13.51
CA MET A 585 -18.32 11.54 12.24
C MET A 585 -18.62 10.05 12.45
N ILE A 586 -17.88 9.37 13.33
CA ILE A 586 -18.17 7.98 13.73
C ILE A 586 -19.59 7.85 14.27
N THR A 587 -20.01 8.76 15.15
CA THR A 587 -21.36 8.75 15.71
C THR A 587 -22.43 9.00 14.66
N ASP A 588 -22.23 9.94 13.73
CA ASP A 588 -23.17 10.18 12.62
C ASP A 588 -23.33 8.94 11.72
N ILE A 589 -22.24 8.22 11.43
CA ILE A 589 -22.25 7.00 10.61
C ILE A 589 -22.89 5.84 11.36
N ALA A 590 -22.54 5.62 12.63
CA ALA A 590 -23.16 4.59 13.46
C ALA A 590 -24.68 4.81 13.58
N ASN A 591 -25.14 6.05 13.64
CA ASN A 591 -26.57 6.36 13.65
C ASN A 591 -27.29 5.93 12.37
N VAL A 592 -26.62 5.98 11.21
CA VAL A 592 -27.18 5.46 9.94
C VAL A 592 -27.27 3.94 9.98
N VAL A 593 -26.18 3.27 10.38
CA VAL A 593 -26.16 1.80 10.50
C VAL A 593 -27.24 1.31 11.48
N ARG A 594 -27.44 2.03 12.60
CA ARG A 594 -28.53 1.78 13.53
C ARG A 594 -29.91 1.86 12.87
N GLY A 595 -30.14 2.85 12.01
CA GLY A 595 -31.38 3.00 11.25
C GLY A 595 -31.57 1.87 10.23
N GLN A 596 -30.48 1.47 9.57
CA GLN A 596 -30.43 0.36 8.62
C GLN A 596 -30.78 -0.99 9.28
N ILE A 597 -30.19 -1.30 10.45
CA ILE A 597 -30.51 -2.52 11.21
C ILE A 597 -31.99 -2.56 11.60
N ARG A 598 -32.57 -1.44 12.04
CA ARG A 598 -34.01 -1.38 12.39
C ARG A 598 -34.92 -1.64 11.19
N ALA A 599 -34.57 -1.04 10.05
CA ALA A 599 -35.35 -1.13 8.82
C ALA A 599 -35.15 -2.45 8.05
N SER A 600 -34.18 -3.29 8.42
CA SER A 600 -33.89 -4.53 7.71
C SER A 600 -35.09 -5.47 7.71
N THR A 601 -35.39 -6.10 6.57
CA THR A 601 -36.55 -6.99 6.39
C THR A 601 -36.18 -8.47 6.48
N TRP A 602 -34.89 -8.79 6.45
CA TRP A 602 -34.37 -10.16 6.45
C TRP A 602 -33.98 -10.67 7.85
N MET A 603 -33.92 -9.79 8.86
CA MET A 603 -33.61 -10.16 10.24
C MET A 603 -34.88 -10.28 11.07
N ASP A 604 -34.93 -11.28 11.96
CA ASP A 604 -35.92 -11.32 13.03
C ASP A 604 -35.65 -10.27 14.12
N GLU A 605 -36.70 -9.93 14.88
CA GLU A 605 -36.64 -8.87 15.91
C GLU A 605 -35.60 -9.14 17.01
N PRO A 606 -35.47 -10.37 17.56
CA PRO A 606 -34.42 -10.67 18.54
C PRO A 606 -33.01 -10.40 18.00
N THR A 607 -32.74 -10.78 16.74
CA THR A 607 -31.43 -10.59 16.12
C THR A 607 -31.18 -9.11 15.81
N LYS A 608 -32.22 -8.33 15.45
CA LYS A 608 -32.13 -6.87 15.30
C LYS A 608 -31.74 -6.20 16.62
N GLU A 609 -32.45 -6.49 17.70
CA GLU A 609 -32.15 -5.88 19.02
C GLU A 609 -30.73 -6.23 19.48
N ALA A 610 -30.31 -7.50 19.35
CA ALA A 610 -28.95 -7.90 19.67
C ALA A 610 -27.89 -7.17 18.81
N SER A 611 -28.19 -6.93 17.52
CA SER A 611 -27.29 -6.20 16.62
C SER A 611 -27.21 -4.71 16.96
N LEU A 612 -28.32 -4.10 17.40
CA LEU A 612 -28.35 -2.74 17.91
C LEU A 612 -27.56 -2.59 19.22
N GLU A 613 -27.64 -3.58 20.11
CA GLU A 613 -26.81 -3.61 21.33
C GLU A 613 -25.32 -3.75 21.01
N LYS A 614 -24.97 -4.59 20.05
CA LYS A 614 -23.58 -4.72 19.56
C LYS A 614 -23.06 -3.41 18.97
N LEU A 615 -23.84 -2.76 18.11
CA LEU A 615 -23.46 -1.46 17.53
C LEU A 615 -23.29 -0.39 18.62
N LYS A 616 -24.19 -0.36 19.60
CA LYS A 616 -24.16 0.62 20.71
C LYS A 616 -22.93 0.44 21.61
N SER A 617 -22.46 -0.79 21.79
CA SER A 617 -21.30 -1.13 22.62
C SER A 617 -19.96 -1.07 21.87
N MET A 618 -19.99 -0.86 20.55
CA MET A 618 -18.80 -0.79 19.73
C MET A 618 -17.89 0.37 20.19
N GLY A 619 -16.68 0.05 20.61
CA GLY A 619 -15.68 1.03 21.05
C GLY A 619 -14.98 1.73 19.88
N LYS A 620 -14.29 2.83 20.17
CA LYS A 620 -13.56 3.62 19.17
C LYS A 620 -12.21 4.08 19.71
N GLN A 621 -11.14 3.71 19.02
CA GLN A 621 -9.76 4.16 19.25
C GLN A 621 -9.39 5.14 18.13
N ILE A 622 -9.06 6.38 18.49
CA ILE A 622 -8.87 7.48 17.51
C ILE A 622 -7.51 8.14 17.75
N LEU A 623 -6.73 8.23 16.67
CA LEU A 623 -5.36 8.76 16.57
C LEU A 623 -4.31 7.91 17.30
N LEU A 624 -4.38 7.82 18.62
CA LEU A 624 -3.31 7.27 19.48
C LEU A 624 -3.88 6.48 20.67
N PRO A 625 -3.15 5.48 21.20
CA PRO A 625 -3.45 4.89 22.50
C PRO A 625 -3.40 5.93 23.62
N ASN A 626 -4.30 5.83 24.60
CA ASN A 626 -4.39 6.80 25.70
C ASN A 626 -3.15 6.81 26.60
N TRP A 627 -2.30 5.78 26.55
CA TRP A 627 -1.13 5.64 27.41
C TRP A 627 0.16 6.24 26.80
N PHE A 628 0.14 6.82 25.60
CA PHE A 628 1.33 7.34 24.88
C PHE A 628 1.99 8.59 25.54
N SER A 629 2.43 8.50 26.79
CA SER A 629 3.27 9.50 27.47
C SER A 629 4.76 9.12 27.42
N ASN A 630 5.64 10.10 27.64
CA ASN A 630 7.09 9.86 27.71
C ASN A 630 7.43 8.79 28.77
N GLU A 631 6.88 8.92 29.97
CA GLU A 631 7.11 8.01 31.10
C GLU A 631 6.58 6.61 30.81
N ALA A 632 5.41 6.53 30.17
CA ALA A 632 4.78 5.26 29.84
C ALA A 632 5.55 4.49 28.77
N ILE A 633 6.13 5.17 27.78
CA ILE A 633 6.98 4.55 26.76
C ILE A 633 8.29 4.03 27.35
N ASP A 634 8.94 4.80 28.23
CA ASP A 634 10.15 4.32 28.92
C ASP A 634 9.87 3.17 29.88
N LYS A 635 8.71 3.18 30.53
CA LYS A 635 8.21 2.02 31.27
C LYS A 635 7.91 0.84 30.35
N TYR A 636 7.37 1.08 29.15
CA TYR A 636 7.02 0.04 28.18
C TYR A 636 8.25 -0.75 27.75
N TYR A 637 9.41 -0.10 27.56
CA TYR A 637 10.69 -0.73 27.17
C TYR A 637 11.70 -0.89 28.32
N ASN A 638 11.23 -0.84 29.57
CA ASN A 638 12.08 -1.01 30.73
C ASN A 638 12.73 -2.42 30.74
N GLY A 639 14.03 -2.49 31.03
CA GLY A 639 14.81 -3.73 31.01
C GLY A 639 15.27 -4.21 29.63
N LEU A 640 14.88 -3.54 28.53
CA LEU A 640 15.46 -3.82 27.21
C LEU A 640 16.89 -3.28 27.11
N ALA A 641 17.85 -4.16 26.84
CA ALA A 641 19.25 -3.83 26.62
C ALA A 641 19.61 -3.79 25.12
N VAL A 642 20.06 -2.62 24.64
CA VAL A 642 20.64 -2.41 23.30
C VAL A 642 22.15 -2.23 23.43
N THR A 643 22.91 -3.22 22.98
CA THR A 643 24.38 -3.28 23.08
C THR A 643 25.05 -2.58 21.90
N SER A 644 26.39 -2.66 21.79
CA SER A 644 27.13 -2.25 20.59
C SER A 644 27.09 -3.29 19.47
N GLU A 645 26.55 -4.49 19.73
CA GLU A 645 26.44 -5.56 18.74
C GLU A 645 25.03 -5.60 18.16
N TYR A 646 24.91 -5.40 16.83
CA TYR A 646 23.59 -5.25 16.20
C TYR A 646 22.75 -6.51 16.28
N LEU A 647 23.29 -7.66 15.86
CA LEU A 647 22.57 -8.92 15.87
C LEU A 647 22.15 -9.35 17.30
N GLN A 648 23.03 -9.13 18.29
CA GLN A 648 22.71 -9.40 19.68
C GLN A 648 21.61 -8.48 20.21
N SER A 649 21.62 -7.19 19.83
CA SER A 649 20.56 -6.25 20.17
C SER A 649 19.22 -6.63 19.54
N VAL A 650 19.21 -7.10 18.29
CA VAL A 650 18.01 -7.65 17.62
C VAL A 650 17.45 -8.85 18.39
N ILE A 651 18.30 -9.80 18.79
CA ILE A 651 17.90 -10.95 19.60
C ILE A 651 17.36 -10.52 20.95
N ASN A 652 17.95 -9.50 21.59
CA ASN A 652 17.45 -8.95 22.84
C ASN A 652 16.05 -8.32 22.67
N VAL A 653 15.80 -7.63 21.56
CA VAL A 653 14.47 -7.10 21.24
C VAL A 653 13.45 -8.21 21.03
N PHE A 654 13.79 -9.27 20.30
CA PHE A 654 12.91 -10.43 20.12
C PHE A 654 12.60 -11.11 21.47
N ARG A 655 13.61 -11.29 22.32
CA ARG A 655 13.44 -11.84 23.67
C ARG A 655 12.54 -10.97 24.53
N PHE A 656 12.75 -9.66 24.48
CA PHE A 656 11.95 -8.69 25.21
C PHE A 656 10.48 -8.73 24.80
N LYS A 657 10.19 -8.72 23.49
CA LYS A 657 8.82 -8.82 22.96
C LYS A 657 8.15 -10.14 23.35
N PHE A 658 8.87 -11.25 23.22
CA PHE A 658 8.34 -12.56 23.59
C PHE A 658 8.03 -12.67 25.10
N LYS A 659 8.96 -12.23 25.96
CA LYS A 659 8.77 -12.13 27.42
C LYS A 659 7.52 -11.31 27.77
N LYS A 660 7.34 -10.15 27.14
CA LYS A 660 6.17 -9.30 27.35
C LYS A 660 4.86 -10.00 27.01
N ILE A 661 4.82 -10.78 25.92
CA ILE A 661 3.65 -11.58 25.52
C ILE A 661 3.35 -12.66 26.58
N LEU A 662 4.36 -13.44 26.99
CA LEU A 662 4.16 -14.49 28.01
C LEU A 662 3.68 -13.93 29.36
N GLY A 663 4.20 -12.77 29.75
CA GLY A 663 3.81 -12.07 30.98
C GLY A 663 2.35 -11.58 31.02
N LYS A 664 1.58 -11.71 29.93
CA LYS A 664 0.14 -11.34 29.88
C LYS A 664 -0.76 -12.40 30.51
N LEU A 665 -0.36 -13.69 30.56
CA LEU A 665 -1.25 -14.81 30.91
C LEU A 665 -2.03 -14.67 32.24
N ARG A 666 -1.43 -14.05 33.26
CA ARG A 666 -2.06 -13.88 34.59
C ARG A 666 -2.58 -12.47 34.84
N LYS A 667 -2.58 -11.63 33.81
CA LYS A 667 -3.07 -10.26 33.88
C LYS A 667 -4.41 -10.19 33.16
N PRO A 668 -5.33 -9.32 33.61
CA PRO A 668 -6.49 -8.98 32.78
C PRO A 668 -6.01 -8.40 31.45
N VAL A 669 -6.85 -8.47 30.42
CA VAL A 669 -6.59 -7.76 29.17
C VAL A 669 -6.50 -6.26 29.47
N ASP A 670 -5.38 -5.65 29.07
CA ASP A 670 -5.14 -4.23 29.34
C ASP A 670 -6.02 -3.38 28.42
N ASN A 671 -7.08 -2.80 28.98
CA ASN A 671 -8.02 -1.93 28.27
C ASN A 671 -7.37 -0.71 27.59
N SER A 672 -6.16 -0.31 28.01
CA SER A 672 -5.42 0.78 27.36
C SER A 672 -4.62 0.35 26.13
N GLU A 673 -4.23 -0.94 26.05
CA GLU A 673 -3.62 -1.56 24.86
C GLU A 673 -4.67 -2.27 23.98
N LYS A 674 -5.88 -2.54 24.51
CA LYS A 674 -6.98 -3.23 23.84
C LYS A 674 -7.34 -2.53 22.52
N GLY A 675 -7.54 -3.35 21.48
CA GLY A 675 -7.84 -2.88 20.13
C GLY A 675 -6.62 -2.50 19.28
N TRP A 676 -5.47 -2.11 19.85
CA TRP A 676 -4.30 -1.66 19.06
C TRP A 676 -3.44 -2.83 18.55
N LEU A 677 -3.59 -3.17 17.25
CA LEU A 677 -2.82 -4.19 16.52
C LEU A 677 -1.63 -3.61 15.76
N VAL A 678 -1.70 -2.32 15.44
CA VAL A 678 -0.69 -1.59 14.67
C VAL A 678 -0.36 -0.27 15.35
N GLU A 679 0.80 0.29 15.01
CA GLU A 679 1.23 1.57 15.56
C GLU A 679 0.44 2.74 14.96
N PRO A 680 0.28 3.87 15.68
CA PRO A 680 -0.36 5.08 15.16
C PRO A 680 0.21 5.65 13.85
N THR A 681 1.45 5.30 13.52
CA THR A 681 2.12 5.69 12.27
C THR A 681 1.71 4.83 11.07
N SER A 682 0.82 3.86 11.25
CA SER A 682 0.34 2.99 10.18
C SER A 682 -0.77 3.69 9.40
N VAL A 683 -0.64 3.74 8.07
CA VAL A 683 -1.68 4.26 7.18
C VAL A 683 -2.70 3.15 6.90
N ASN A 684 -3.60 2.93 7.87
CA ASN A 684 -4.67 1.94 7.77
C ASN A 684 -5.83 2.32 8.71
N ALA A 685 -6.96 1.62 8.60
CA ALA A 685 -8.01 1.51 9.62
C ALA A 685 -8.40 0.04 9.75
N TYR A 686 -8.99 -0.37 10.88
CA TYR A 686 -9.49 -1.73 11.05
C TYR A 686 -10.52 -1.83 12.18
N TYR A 687 -11.35 -2.87 12.13
CA TYR A 687 -12.19 -3.37 13.21
C TYR A 687 -11.54 -4.59 13.88
N TYR A 688 -11.56 -4.64 15.21
CA TYR A 688 -11.06 -5.77 15.98
C TYR A 688 -12.21 -6.55 16.64
N PRO A 689 -12.52 -7.80 16.22
CA PRO A 689 -13.69 -8.51 16.68
C PRO A 689 -13.76 -8.82 18.18
N THR A 690 -12.63 -9.15 18.81
CA THR A 690 -12.58 -9.58 20.22
C THR A 690 -12.71 -8.42 21.20
N SER A 691 -12.37 -7.19 20.78
CA SER A 691 -12.67 -6.00 21.56
C SER A 691 -13.95 -5.28 21.15
N ASN A 692 -14.56 -5.66 20.01
CA ASN A 692 -15.66 -4.92 19.38
C ASN A 692 -15.30 -3.43 19.21
N GLU A 693 -14.10 -3.12 18.71
CA GLU A 693 -13.64 -1.74 18.54
C GLU A 693 -13.21 -1.44 17.10
N ILE A 694 -13.48 -0.20 16.67
CA ILE A 694 -12.87 0.38 15.47
C ILE A 694 -11.61 1.17 15.87
N VAL A 695 -10.55 1.08 15.07
CA VAL A 695 -9.29 1.78 15.31
C VAL A 695 -8.90 2.61 14.10
N ILE A 696 -8.64 3.90 14.35
CA ILE A 696 -8.23 4.88 13.35
C ILE A 696 -6.88 5.49 13.78
N PRO A 697 -5.74 4.87 13.39
CA PRO A 697 -4.39 5.40 13.60
C PRO A 697 -4.19 6.83 13.11
N ALA A 698 -3.31 7.58 13.75
CA ALA A 698 -3.08 8.99 13.39
C ALA A 698 -2.59 9.18 11.94
N ALA A 699 -1.73 8.30 11.41
CA ALA A 699 -1.16 8.49 10.09
C ALA A 699 -2.17 8.41 8.94
N VAL A 700 -3.27 7.65 9.09
CA VAL A 700 -4.34 7.60 8.07
C VAL A 700 -5.17 8.88 8.06
N THR A 701 -5.19 9.67 9.14
CA THR A 701 -5.99 10.90 9.25
C THR A 701 -5.34 12.14 8.64
N GLN A 702 -4.27 11.95 7.86
CA GLN A 702 -3.59 13.02 7.14
C GLN A 702 -4.31 13.34 5.81
N SER A 703 -4.16 14.56 5.30
CA SER A 703 -4.61 14.91 3.95
C SER A 703 -3.97 13.98 2.90
N PRO A 704 -4.73 13.48 1.91
CA PRO A 704 -6.11 13.86 1.55
C PRO A 704 -7.21 12.98 2.16
N VAL A 705 -6.93 12.16 3.19
CA VAL A 705 -7.98 11.33 3.81
C VAL A 705 -8.84 12.13 4.77
N TYR A 706 -8.25 13.06 5.52
CA TYR A 706 -8.97 13.96 6.41
C TYR A 706 -8.25 15.31 6.55
N ASP A 707 -9.03 16.39 6.61
CA ASP A 707 -8.60 17.74 6.98
C ASP A 707 -9.81 18.48 7.58
N LYS A 708 -9.68 19.02 8.78
CA LYS A 708 -10.78 19.72 9.46
C LYS A 708 -11.26 20.97 8.72
N ASN A 709 -10.41 21.57 7.88
CA ASN A 709 -10.66 22.85 7.20
C ASN A 709 -11.14 22.68 5.74
N ARG A 710 -11.53 21.48 5.32
CA ARG A 710 -12.12 21.22 3.99
C ARG A 710 -13.61 20.84 4.09
N PRO A 711 -14.38 20.92 2.98
CA PRO A 711 -15.80 20.64 2.98
C PRO A 711 -16.15 19.23 3.48
N ALA A 712 -17.28 19.10 4.19
CA ALA A 712 -17.70 17.85 4.82
C ALA A 712 -17.84 16.68 3.82
N PHE A 713 -18.33 16.91 2.60
CA PHE A 713 -18.47 15.84 1.59
C PHE A 713 -17.15 15.15 1.26
N MET A 714 -16.00 15.85 1.35
CA MET A 714 -14.68 15.25 1.14
C MET A 714 -14.26 14.39 2.32
N ASN A 715 -14.50 14.86 3.55
CA ASN A 715 -14.16 14.12 4.76
C ASN A 715 -15.02 12.86 4.91
N TYR A 716 -16.34 12.97 4.69
CA TYR A 716 -17.24 11.82 4.72
C TYR A 716 -17.01 10.90 3.52
N GLY A 717 -16.67 11.46 2.35
CA GLY A 717 -16.30 10.72 1.14
C GLY A 717 -14.87 10.16 1.17
N ALA A 718 -14.14 10.27 2.28
CA ALA A 718 -12.82 9.71 2.46
C ALA A 718 -12.77 8.92 3.78
N LEU A 719 -12.35 9.57 4.87
CA LEU A 719 -12.32 8.95 6.20
C LEU A 719 -13.70 8.38 6.60
N GLY A 720 -14.80 9.06 6.27
CA GLY A 720 -16.13 8.57 6.61
C GLY A 720 -16.46 7.22 5.97
N VAL A 721 -16.00 6.96 4.74
CA VAL A 721 -16.20 5.65 4.12
C VAL A 721 -15.37 4.58 4.82
N PHE A 722 -14.13 4.86 5.24
CA PHE A 722 -13.35 3.92 6.07
C PHE A 722 -14.04 3.64 7.40
N VAL A 723 -14.55 4.66 8.07
CA VAL A 723 -15.33 4.49 9.31
C VAL A 723 -16.57 3.62 9.08
N GLY A 724 -17.31 3.87 8.00
CA GLY A 724 -18.45 3.04 7.63
C GLY A 724 -18.05 1.59 7.33
N HIS A 725 -16.92 1.38 6.67
CA HIS A 725 -16.35 0.07 6.38
C HIS A 725 -16.03 -0.68 7.68
N GLU A 726 -15.28 -0.05 8.60
CA GLU A 726 -14.92 -0.67 9.89
C GLU A 726 -16.13 -0.99 10.77
N ILE A 727 -17.14 -0.12 10.81
CA ILE A 727 -18.38 -0.42 11.56
C ILE A 727 -19.07 -1.66 10.99
N ASN A 728 -19.08 -1.82 9.67
CA ASN A 728 -19.76 -2.95 9.02
C ASN A 728 -18.97 -4.26 9.08
N HIS A 729 -17.66 -4.23 9.31
CA HIS A 729 -16.92 -5.44 9.71
C HIS A 729 -17.48 -6.09 10.99
N GLY A 730 -18.12 -5.31 11.86
CA GLY A 730 -18.87 -5.86 13.00
C GLY A 730 -20.01 -6.82 12.62
N PHE A 731 -20.49 -6.78 11.37
CA PHE A 731 -21.65 -7.53 10.87
C PHE A 731 -21.37 -8.32 9.58
N ASP A 732 -20.11 -8.40 9.17
CA ASP A 732 -19.69 -9.22 8.02
C ASP A 732 -19.70 -10.73 8.33
N ASN A 733 -19.18 -11.55 7.42
CA ASN A 733 -19.20 -13.01 7.52
C ASN A 733 -18.38 -13.57 8.70
N LEU A 734 -17.45 -12.78 9.26
CA LEU A 734 -16.65 -13.10 10.43
C LEU A 734 -17.15 -12.36 11.67
N GLY A 735 -17.31 -11.05 11.61
CA GLY A 735 -17.70 -10.19 12.73
C GLY A 735 -19.07 -10.55 13.31
N ARG A 736 -20.02 -11.04 12.48
CA ARG A 736 -21.32 -11.53 12.98
C ARG A 736 -21.21 -12.71 13.95
N LYS A 737 -20.06 -13.38 14.02
CA LYS A 737 -19.82 -14.50 14.94
C LYS A 737 -19.42 -14.06 16.34
N TYR A 738 -19.14 -12.76 16.53
CA TYR A 738 -18.74 -12.17 17.81
C TYR A 738 -19.88 -11.30 18.34
N ASP A 739 -20.23 -11.44 19.62
CA ASP A 739 -21.28 -10.65 20.27
C ASP A 739 -20.83 -9.23 20.63
N LYS A 740 -21.66 -8.51 21.39
CA LYS A 740 -21.39 -7.15 21.87
C LYS A 740 -20.14 -6.99 22.75
N ASN A 741 -19.72 -8.08 23.40
CA ASN A 741 -18.54 -8.10 24.27
C ASN A 741 -17.32 -8.67 23.54
N GLY A 742 -17.44 -9.02 22.25
CA GLY A 742 -16.38 -9.63 21.48
C GLY A 742 -16.20 -11.13 21.75
N ASN A 743 -17.21 -11.81 22.29
CA ASN A 743 -17.18 -13.27 22.48
C ASN A 743 -17.70 -13.98 21.23
N ALA A 744 -17.00 -15.01 20.76
CA ALA A 744 -17.41 -15.86 19.67
C ALA A 744 -18.56 -16.79 20.10
N VAL A 745 -19.80 -16.38 19.87
CA VAL A 745 -21.02 -17.11 20.28
C VAL A 745 -22.07 -17.09 19.18
N LYS A 746 -23.00 -18.05 19.20
CA LYS A 746 -24.14 -18.04 18.27
C LYS A 746 -25.25 -17.17 18.87
N TRP A 747 -25.26 -15.88 18.50
CA TRP A 747 -26.24 -14.89 18.98
C TRP A 747 -27.27 -14.49 17.91
N TRP A 748 -27.15 -15.01 16.68
CA TRP A 748 -28.17 -14.92 15.63
C TRP A 748 -29.02 -16.19 15.61
N THR A 749 -30.30 -16.05 15.30
CA THR A 749 -31.15 -17.23 15.04
C THR A 749 -30.69 -17.95 13.77
N GLN A 750 -31.06 -19.23 13.63
CA GLN A 750 -30.73 -19.99 12.43
C GLN A 750 -31.44 -19.45 11.18
N GLU A 751 -32.66 -18.92 11.33
CA GLU A 751 -33.41 -18.32 10.22
C GLU A 751 -32.69 -17.09 9.66
N THR A 752 -32.27 -16.17 10.54
CA THR A 752 -31.52 -14.97 10.13
C THR A 752 -30.17 -15.35 9.52
N ILE A 753 -29.49 -16.38 10.03
CA ILE A 753 -28.25 -16.89 9.42
C ILE A 753 -28.50 -17.40 7.99
N ASN A 754 -29.56 -18.19 7.76
CA ASN A 754 -29.84 -18.72 6.44
C ASN A 754 -30.12 -17.60 5.42
N LYS A 755 -30.95 -16.61 5.79
CA LYS A 755 -31.22 -15.43 4.96
C LYS A 755 -29.96 -14.61 4.70
N TYR A 756 -29.09 -14.46 5.71
CA TYR A 756 -27.80 -13.80 5.53
C TYR A 756 -26.93 -14.50 4.48
N GLU A 757 -26.79 -15.82 4.55
CA GLU A 757 -25.99 -16.58 3.59
C GLU A 757 -26.54 -16.44 2.15
N GLU A 758 -27.86 -16.36 1.97
CA GLU A 758 -28.48 -16.07 0.67
C GLU A 758 -28.14 -14.66 0.16
N LEU A 759 -28.20 -13.65 1.02
CA LEU A 759 -27.86 -12.26 0.67
C LEU A 759 -26.40 -12.11 0.28
N VAL A 760 -25.48 -12.67 1.08
CA VAL A 760 -24.05 -12.51 0.85
C VAL A 760 -23.56 -13.29 -0.38
N GLN A 761 -24.30 -14.34 -0.80
CA GLN A 761 -24.02 -15.03 -2.06
C GLN A 761 -24.12 -14.10 -3.27
N CYS A 762 -24.97 -13.06 -3.22
CA CYS A 762 -25.02 -12.04 -4.27
C CYS A 762 -23.65 -11.38 -4.48
N PHE A 763 -22.96 -11.01 -3.40
CA PHE A 763 -21.63 -10.39 -3.47
C PHE A 763 -20.58 -11.38 -4.00
N VAL A 764 -20.63 -12.64 -3.57
CA VAL A 764 -19.73 -13.69 -4.10
C VAL A 764 -19.89 -13.81 -5.62
N ASP A 765 -21.13 -13.92 -6.10
CA ASP A 765 -21.42 -14.07 -7.53
C ASP A 765 -21.02 -12.81 -8.32
N GLN A 766 -21.30 -11.62 -7.78
CA GLN A 766 -20.94 -10.34 -8.38
C GLN A 766 -19.44 -10.25 -8.61
N TYR A 767 -18.63 -10.46 -7.56
CA TYR A 767 -17.18 -10.30 -7.66
C TYR A 767 -16.52 -11.43 -8.45
N ASN A 768 -17.04 -12.66 -8.39
CA ASN A 768 -16.57 -13.76 -9.25
C ASN A 768 -16.79 -13.48 -10.75
N SER A 769 -17.70 -12.58 -11.11
CA SER A 769 -17.92 -12.18 -12.50
C SER A 769 -16.92 -11.13 -13.02
N TYR A 770 -16.12 -10.52 -12.14
CA TYR A 770 -15.18 -9.47 -12.51
C TYR A 770 -13.85 -10.06 -12.96
N LEU A 771 -13.51 -9.82 -14.22
CA LEU A 771 -12.15 -10.00 -14.71
C LEU A 771 -11.23 -8.99 -14.02
N VAL A 772 -10.04 -9.46 -13.63
CA VAL A 772 -8.98 -8.61 -13.11
C VAL A 772 -8.45 -7.76 -14.26
N PRO A 773 -8.57 -6.41 -14.21
CA PRO A 773 -8.03 -5.50 -15.22
C PRO A 773 -6.54 -5.72 -15.45
N GLY A 774 -6.15 -5.75 -16.72
CA GLY A 774 -4.77 -6.05 -17.15
C GLY A 774 -4.45 -7.54 -17.28
N LEU A 775 -5.35 -8.44 -16.86
CA LEU A 775 -5.21 -9.90 -16.97
C LEU A 775 -6.36 -10.56 -17.75
N GLU A 776 -7.10 -9.80 -18.55
CA GLU A 776 -8.27 -10.26 -19.29
C GLU A 776 -7.92 -11.41 -20.25
N GLN A 777 -6.75 -11.35 -20.90
CA GLN A 777 -6.26 -12.40 -21.78
C GLN A 777 -6.02 -13.74 -21.05
N SER A 778 -5.62 -13.67 -19.77
CA SER A 778 -5.42 -14.85 -18.92
C SER A 778 -6.71 -15.34 -18.25
N LYS A 779 -7.84 -14.64 -18.44
CA LYS A 779 -9.15 -14.95 -17.83
C LYS A 779 -9.06 -15.16 -16.31
N ILE A 780 -8.30 -14.30 -15.64
CA ILE A 780 -8.21 -14.30 -14.17
C ILE A 780 -9.35 -13.44 -13.63
N TYR A 781 -10.13 -14.03 -12.73
CA TYR A 781 -11.29 -13.40 -12.09
C TYR A 781 -10.99 -13.10 -10.62
N VAL A 782 -11.62 -12.06 -10.09
CA VAL A 782 -11.58 -11.74 -8.66
C VAL A 782 -12.21 -12.89 -7.87
N ASN A 783 -11.59 -13.28 -6.76
CA ASN A 783 -12.13 -14.29 -5.87
C ASN A 783 -13.15 -13.66 -4.90
N GLY A 784 -14.43 -13.70 -5.27
CA GLY A 784 -15.53 -13.12 -4.49
C GLY A 784 -15.77 -13.79 -3.13
N ARG A 785 -15.33 -15.04 -2.96
CA ARG A 785 -15.42 -15.76 -1.67
C ARG A 785 -14.32 -15.33 -0.71
N LEU A 786 -13.09 -15.17 -1.21
CA LEU A 786 -11.95 -14.67 -0.44
C LEU A 786 -12.20 -13.23 0.03
N SER A 787 -12.77 -12.40 -0.84
CA SER A 787 -13.02 -10.98 -0.59
C SER A 787 -14.37 -10.65 0.06
N LEU A 788 -15.13 -11.67 0.48
CA LEU A 788 -16.52 -11.47 0.88
C LEU A 788 -16.71 -10.45 2.02
N GLY A 789 -15.88 -10.53 3.06
CA GLY A 789 -15.97 -9.61 4.20
C GLY A 789 -15.74 -8.16 3.78
N GLU A 790 -14.68 -7.93 3.00
CA GLU A 790 -14.32 -6.62 2.44
C GLU A 790 -15.39 -6.08 1.49
N ASN A 791 -15.97 -6.93 0.64
CA ASN A 791 -17.00 -6.55 -0.32
C ASN A 791 -18.28 -6.05 0.39
N ILE A 792 -18.65 -6.71 1.49
CA ILE A 792 -19.77 -6.33 2.35
C ILE A 792 -19.46 -5.00 3.04
N ALA A 793 -18.29 -4.89 3.66
CA ALA A 793 -17.85 -3.70 4.40
C ALA A 793 -17.74 -2.47 3.48
N ASP A 794 -17.14 -2.59 2.30
CA ASP A 794 -17.06 -1.52 1.30
C ASP A 794 -18.45 -1.03 0.86
N SER A 795 -19.35 -1.97 0.54
CA SER A 795 -20.69 -1.63 0.04
C SER A 795 -21.56 -1.00 1.11
N ALA A 796 -21.62 -1.60 2.30
CA ALA A 796 -22.43 -1.10 3.41
C ALA A 796 -21.84 0.19 4.01
N GLY A 797 -20.51 0.28 4.10
CA GLY A 797 -19.79 1.44 4.61
C GLY A 797 -19.95 2.68 3.75
N LEU A 798 -19.89 2.53 2.42
CA LEU A 798 -20.15 3.61 1.47
C LEU A 798 -21.55 4.21 1.66
N VAL A 799 -22.58 3.34 1.75
CA VAL A 799 -23.97 3.77 1.96
C VAL A 799 -24.11 4.50 3.29
N ALA A 800 -23.51 3.97 4.36
CA ALA A 800 -23.58 4.57 5.69
C ALA A 800 -22.93 5.95 5.73
N ALA A 801 -21.74 6.09 5.15
CA ALA A 801 -21.01 7.35 5.08
C ALA A 801 -21.74 8.42 4.25
N TYR A 802 -22.26 8.05 3.08
CA TYR A 802 -23.01 8.98 2.22
C TYR A 802 -24.27 9.48 2.92
N LYS A 803 -25.09 8.58 3.48
CA LYS A 803 -26.30 8.96 4.21
C LYS A 803 -25.99 9.80 5.45
N ALA A 804 -24.89 9.51 6.16
CA ALA A 804 -24.46 10.30 7.30
C ALA A 804 -24.10 11.73 6.90
N TYR A 805 -23.38 11.87 5.77
CA TYR A 805 -23.13 13.17 5.16
C TYR A 805 -24.41 13.92 4.80
N LYS A 806 -25.36 13.29 4.10
CA LYS A 806 -26.64 13.94 3.75
C LYS A 806 -27.44 14.36 4.98
N ASN A 807 -27.47 13.53 6.02
CA ASN A 807 -28.12 13.84 7.30
C ASN A 807 -27.46 15.04 7.99
N ARG A 808 -26.13 15.09 8.01
CA ARG A 808 -25.38 16.24 8.54
C ARG A 808 -25.70 17.51 7.75
N LYS A 809 -25.61 17.45 6.41
CA LYS A 809 -25.87 18.58 5.51
C LYS A 809 -27.26 19.17 5.79
N ALA A 810 -28.27 18.30 5.90
CA ALA A 810 -29.63 18.70 6.23
C ALA A 810 -29.76 19.29 7.65
N ARG A 811 -29.19 18.62 8.67
CA ARG A 811 -29.21 19.06 10.07
C ARG A 811 -28.58 20.44 10.26
N LEU A 812 -27.50 20.73 9.56
CA LEU A 812 -26.73 21.98 9.67
C LEU A 812 -27.14 23.02 8.64
N ASN A 813 -28.13 22.72 7.78
CA ASN A 813 -28.54 23.56 6.66
C ASN A 813 -27.34 24.01 5.80
N GLU A 814 -26.39 23.09 5.55
CA GLU A 814 -25.21 23.36 4.74
C GLU A 814 -25.63 23.51 3.26
N PRO A 815 -25.20 24.60 2.58
CA PRO A 815 -25.57 24.82 1.19
C PRO A 815 -24.90 23.80 0.27
N GLU A 816 -25.40 23.70 -0.96
CA GLU A 816 -24.66 23.06 -2.05
C GLU A 816 -23.31 23.77 -2.22
N LEU A 817 -22.22 23.02 -2.11
CA LEU A 817 -20.87 23.54 -2.27
C LEU A 817 -20.26 23.04 -3.58
N ARG A 818 -19.56 23.94 -4.28
CA ARG A 818 -18.74 23.62 -5.44
C ARG A 818 -17.30 24.02 -5.17
N LEU A 819 -16.35 23.35 -5.81
CA LEU A 819 -14.94 23.70 -5.75
C LEU A 819 -14.59 24.59 -6.95
N GLN A 820 -13.70 25.55 -6.72
CA GLN A 820 -13.15 26.38 -7.78
C GLN A 820 -12.43 25.53 -8.83
N GLY A 821 -12.78 25.66 -10.10
CA GLY A 821 -12.24 24.86 -11.21
C GLY A 821 -12.89 23.48 -11.40
N LEU A 822 -13.86 23.13 -10.56
CA LEU A 822 -14.67 21.91 -10.64
C LEU A 822 -16.16 22.22 -10.41
N GLU A 823 -16.61 23.40 -10.82
CA GLU A 823 -17.97 23.90 -10.59
C GLU A 823 -19.05 23.00 -11.21
N ASP A 824 -18.69 22.27 -12.27
CA ASP A 824 -19.57 21.32 -12.95
C ASP A 824 -19.93 20.10 -12.08
N TYR A 825 -19.15 19.82 -11.02
CA TYR A 825 -19.35 18.65 -10.16
C TYR A 825 -20.03 19.00 -8.84
N SER A 826 -21.13 18.31 -8.51
CA SER A 826 -21.84 18.47 -7.23
C SER A 826 -21.04 17.95 -6.05
N ASP A 827 -21.44 18.33 -4.84
CA ASP A 827 -20.86 17.72 -3.65
C ASP A 827 -21.11 16.21 -3.57
N ASP A 828 -22.26 15.73 -4.05
CA ASP A 828 -22.54 14.30 -4.21
C ASP A 828 -21.56 13.64 -5.20
N GLN A 829 -21.26 14.27 -6.34
CA GLN A 829 -20.29 13.73 -7.30
C GLN A 829 -18.86 13.75 -6.73
N LEU A 830 -18.48 14.84 -6.05
CA LEU A 830 -17.17 15.00 -5.42
C LEU A 830 -16.97 14.07 -4.22
N PHE A 831 -18.03 13.68 -3.51
CA PHE A 831 -17.99 12.63 -2.49
C PHE A 831 -17.46 11.32 -3.08
N PHE A 832 -18.04 10.87 -4.21
CA PHE A 832 -17.64 9.62 -4.87
C PHE A 832 -16.24 9.70 -5.48
N MET A 833 -15.86 10.83 -6.07
CA MET A 833 -14.50 11.04 -6.57
C MET A 833 -13.49 11.04 -5.41
N GLY A 834 -13.82 11.66 -4.28
CA GLY A 834 -12.99 11.71 -3.09
C GLY A 834 -12.57 10.32 -2.63
N TYR A 835 -13.52 9.40 -2.51
CA TYR A 835 -13.26 8.02 -2.09
C TYR A 835 -12.43 7.27 -3.13
N THR A 836 -12.90 7.28 -4.38
CA THR A 836 -12.26 6.55 -5.49
C THR A 836 -10.81 6.95 -5.66
N GLN A 837 -10.50 8.23 -5.51
CA GLN A 837 -9.14 8.74 -5.70
C GLN A 837 -8.15 8.36 -4.60
N LEU A 838 -8.59 7.82 -3.46
CA LEU A 838 -7.69 7.23 -2.47
C LEU A 838 -7.10 5.89 -2.93
N PHE A 839 -7.80 5.24 -3.86
CA PHE A 839 -7.50 3.91 -4.38
C PHE A 839 -6.87 3.94 -5.77
N CYS A 840 -6.56 5.10 -6.35
CA CYS A 840 -5.88 5.12 -7.64
C CYS A 840 -4.52 4.42 -7.51
N GLU A 841 -4.34 3.41 -8.35
CA GLU A 841 -3.19 2.52 -8.39
C GLU A 841 -2.78 2.27 -9.84
N SER A 842 -1.48 2.22 -10.06
CA SER A 842 -0.82 1.85 -11.31
C SER A 842 0.08 0.68 -10.99
N ALA A 843 -0.10 -0.45 -11.67
CA ALA A 843 0.66 -1.66 -11.43
C ALA A 843 0.95 -2.41 -12.74
N THR A 844 2.11 -3.07 -12.80
CA THR A 844 2.48 -3.89 -13.96
C THR A 844 1.62 -5.16 -14.00
N PRO A 845 1.31 -5.72 -15.18
CA PRO A 845 0.54 -6.96 -15.29
C PRO A 845 1.18 -8.13 -14.51
N GLN A 846 2.51 -8.18 -14.43
CA GLN A 846 3.22 -9.19 -13.64
C GLN A 846 2.93 -9.05 -12.13
N GLN A 847 2.96 -7.82 -11.62
CA GLN A 847 2.69 -7.54 -10.21
C GLN A 847 1.23 -7.82 -9.85
N ILE A 848 0.27 -7.42 -10.70
CA ILE A 848 -1.16 -7.74 -10.52
C ILE A 848 -1.35 -9.25 -10.53
N ARG A 849 -0.77 -9.95 -11.52
CA ARG A 849 -0.84 -11.42 -11.62
C ARG A 849 -0.27 -12.08 -10.37
N GLN A 850 0.85 -11.59 -9.86
CA GLN A 850 1.45 -12.13 -8.64
C GLN A 850 0.52 -11.92 -7.44
N LYS A 851 -0.03 -10.71 -7.25
CA LYS A 851 -0.98 -10.40 -6.16
C LYS A 851 -2.18 -11.34 -6.18
N GLU A 852 -2.82 -11.49 -7.34
CA GLU A 852 -4.02 -12.32 -7.51
C GLU A 852 -3.75 -13.81 -7.37
N LEU A 853 -2.62 -14.30 -7.90
CA LEU A 853 -2.28 -15.72 -7.81
C LEU A 853 -1.87 -16.13 -6.41
N LEU A 854 -1.22 -15.27 -5.64
CA LEU A 854 -0.79 -15.62 -4.29
C LEU A 854 -1.93 -15.55 -3.26
N GLN A 855 -3.03 -14.86 -3.57
CA GLN A 855 -4.22 -14.71 -2.71
C GLN A 855 -3.85 -14.30 -1.26
N LEU A 856 -2.90 -13.37 -1.14
CA LEU A 856 -2.40 -12.88 0.16
C LEU A 856 -3.22 -11.71 0.71
N ASP A 857 -3.98 -11.05 -0.16
CA ASP A 857 -4.83 -9.91 0.16
C ASP A 857 -6.28 -10.36 0.10
N VAL A 858 -7.03 -10.08 1.17
CA VAL A 858 -8.48 -10.35 1.20
C VAL A 858 -9.25 -9.25 0.49
N HIS A 859 -8.66 -8.09 0.26
CA HIS A 859 -9.31 -7.03 -0.50
C HIS A 859 -9.27 -7.34 -1.99
N PRO A 860 -10.34 -7.04 -2.74
CA PRO A 860 -10.26 -6.97 -4.18
C PRO A 860 -9.24 -5.90 -4.59
N ILE A 861 -8.71 -6.02 -5.81
CA ILE A 861 -8.00 -4.92 -6.45
C ILE A 861 -8.83 -3.62 -6.46
N PRO A 862 -8.18 -2.44 -6.39
CA PRO A 862 -8.85 -1.14 -6.33
C PRO A 862 -10.02 -0.93 -7.29
N GLU A 863 -9.85 -1.23 -8.58
CA GLU A 863 -10.91 -1.05 -9.58
C GLU A 863 -12.14 -1.91 -9.28
N ALA A 864 -11.96 -3.16 -8.82
CA ALA A 864 -13.07 -4.05 -8.48
C ALA A 864 -13.81 -3.58 -7.21
N ARG A 865 -13.10 -3.04 -6.22
CA ARG A 865 -13.70 -2.46 -5.00
C ARG A 865 -14.66 -1.32 -5.34
N ILE A 866 -14.18 -0.36 -6.14
CA ILE A 866 -14.98 0.80 -6.57
C ILE A 866 -16.13 0.36 -7.45
N ARG A 867 -15.85 -0.50 -8.45
CA ARG A 867 -16.88 -1.00 -9.35
C ARG A 867 -18.00 -1.72 -8.59
N GLY A 868 -17.67 -2.68 -7.72
CA GLY A 868 -18.65 -3.49 -7.01
C GLY A 868 -19.50 -2.66 -6.05
N SER A 869 -18.88 -1.87 -5.19
CA SER A 869 -19.58 -1.04 -4.21
C SER A 869 -20.49 0.02 -4.86
N TYR A 870 -20.05 0.68 -5.93
CA TYR A 870 -20.82 1.75 -6.57
C TYR A 870 -21.94 1.20 -7.44
N SER A 871 -21.70 0.07 -8.10
CA SER A 871 -22.74 -0.64 -8.87
C SER A 871 -23.92 -1.06 -8.00
N ASN A 872 -23.68 -1.29 -6.71
CA ASN A 872 -24.69 -1.64 -5.74
C ASN A 872 -25.45 -0.45 -5.15
N PHE A 873 -25.02 0.80 -5.41
CA PHE A 873 -25.55 1.99 -4.75
C PHE A 873 -26.37 2.88 -5.70
N PRO A 874 -27.72 2.90 -5.61
CA PRO A 874 -28.57 3.68 -6.53
C PRO A 874 -28.28 5.19 -6.55
N GLU A 875 -27.88 5.76 -5.42
CA GLU A 875 -27.56 7.18 -5.28
C GLU A 875 -26.33 7.58 -6.09
N PHE A 876 -25.35 6.68 -6.26
CA PHE A 876 -24.24 6.88 -7.19
C PHE A 876 -24.75 7.03 -8.64
N SER A 877 -25.59 6.07 -9.09
CA SER A 877 -26.18 6.13 -10.43
C SER A 877 -27.00 7.40 -10.64
N ARG A 878 -27.68 7.89 -9.59
CA ARG A 878 -28.45 9.14 -9.64
C ARG A 878 -27.56 10.37 -9.71
N ALA A 879 -26.45 10.40 -8.98
CA ALA A 879 -25.50 11.51 -8.99
C ALA A 879 -24.79 11.68 -10.35
N TYR A 880 -24.59 10.58 -11.10
CA TYR A 880 -23.94 10.58 -12.41
C TYR A 880 -24.89 10.34 -13.59
N ASN A 881 -26.20 10.27 -13.36
CA ASN A 881 -27.23 10.01 -14.38
C ASN A 881 -27.00 8.72 -15.20
N CYS A 882 -26.59 7.64 -14.53
CA CYS A 882 -26.32 6.36 -15.20
C CYS A 882 -27.59 5.62 -15.60
N SER A 883 -27.68 5.25 -16.87
CA SER A 883 -28.80 4.48 -17.42
C SER A 883 -28.92 3.09 -16.80
N ALA A 884 -30.14 2.63 -16.54
CA ALA A 884 -30.39 1.31 -15.95
C ALA A 884 -29.90 0.16 -16.85
N GLY A 885 -29.38 -0.89 -16.23
CA GLY A 885 -28.96 -2.14 -16.88
C GLY A 885 -27.62 -2.07 -17.62
N LYS A 886 -26.89 -0.95 -17.54
CA LYS A 886 -25.61 -0.76 -18.23
C LYS A 886 -24.50 -0.34 -17.27
N GLY A 887 -23.27 -0.78 -17.57
CA GLY A 887 -22.05 -0.33 -16.91
C GLY A 887 -22.12 -0.38 -15.39
N MET A 888 -21.98 0.78 -14.76
CA MET A 888 -22.01 1.00 -13.31
C MET A 888 -23.42 1.02 -12.71
N ASN A 889 -24.49 0.74 -13.47
CA ASN A 889 -25.86 0.67 -12.97
C ASN A 889 -26.56 -0.65 -13.36
N PRO A 890 -26.08 -1.81 -12.85
CA PRO A 890 -26.70 -3.10 -13.15
C PRO A 890 -28.11 -3.21 -12.56
N GLU A 891 -28.95 -4.06 -13.18
CA GLU A 891 -30.31 -4.36 -12.69
C GLU A 891 -30.27 -5.07 -11.33
N LYS A 892 -29.41 -6.08 -11.19
CA LYS A 892 -29.18 -6.80 -9.93
C LYS A 892 -28.15 -6.04 -9.10
N LYS A 893 -28.56 -5.57 -7.93
CA LYS A 893 -27.70 -4.90 -6.94
C LYS A 893 -27.65 -5.73 -5.67
N CYS A 894 -26.47 -5.88 -5.09
CA CYS A 894 -26.27 -6.58 -3.83
C CYS A 894 -26.28 -5.58 -2.68
N ALA A 895 -27.07 -5.85 -1.64
CA ALA A 895 -27.13 -5.01 -0.44
C ALA A 895 -27.29 -5.88 0.80
N LEU A 896 -26.60 -5.51 1.88
CA LEU A 896 -26.79 -6.14 3.18
C LEU A 896 -27.96 -5.50 3.94
N TRP A 897 -28.04 -4.17 3.96
CA TRP A 897 -29.02 -3.40 4.73
C TRP A 897 -30.13 -2.78 3.90
#